data_AF-M3XNI2-F1
#
_entry.id   AF-M3XNI2-F1
#
_cell.length_a   1.000
_cell.length_b   1.000
_cell.length_c   1.000
_cell.angle_alpha   90.00
_cell.angle_beta   90.00
_cell.angle_gamma   90.00
#
_symmetry.space_group_name_H-M   'P 1'
#
loop_
_entity.id
_entity.type
_entity.pdbx_description
1 polymer ?
#
loop_
_entity_poly.entity_id
_entity_poly.type
_entity_poly.pdbx_seq_one_letter_code
_entity_poly.pdbx_strand_id
1 'polypeptide(L)'
;MRCSHTVHLTLTIVYSAGPHGRRVSAVLSRRVRHSLGRRSLSVRSSSRKNWPRTQTVPARLDSRDRQDLNLGGSLLQAHGGARPRRLLGRRRGDAFALWTPTCSRPEGPQGPTRKRRRHVARRGPLPWKRGARARGGSCGAGAGPRGGGRGCSGNKMLCAWRLGGLGSRAAALWPGRAGLRGLGAGSRAREVSTSWSPVGAAFNVKPQGRRLDLFGERRGLFGVPELSAPEGFRIAQENALRKADLLVERVCSMPPGPQTVFIFDELSDSLCRVADLADFVKIAHPERAFREAAEEACRSIGTMVEKLNTNVELYQSLQKLLADKNLVDSLDPETRRVAELFMFDFEISGIHLDKEKRKRAVDLNVKILDLSNTFLMGTNFPNKIEKHLLPEHIHRNFAVTGNHVIIDGLHAEAPDDLVREAAYKIFLYPNAGQLKCLEELLSNRDLLAKLVGYSTYSHRALQGTIAKNPETVMEFLEKLSDKLSERTVKDFEMIRGMKMKLNPQNSELMPWDPPYYSGVIRAERYNIEPSLYCPFFSLGACMEGLNILFTKLLGITLYAEQPAKGEVWCEDVRKLAVVHESEGLLGYIYCDFFQRADKPHQDCHFTIRGGRLKEDGNYQLPVVVLMLNLPHSSRNSPTLLTPGMMENLFHEMGHAMHSMLGRTRYQHVTGTRCPTDFAEVPSILMEYFANDYRVVTQFARHYQTGQSLPKNMVSRLCESKKVCAAADMQLQVFYATLDQIYHGKHPLRTSTTDILRETQEKFYGLPYVPNTAWQLRFSHLVGYGAKYYSYLMSRAVASMVWKECFQQDPFNRAAGERYRREMLAHGGGKEPMLMVQGMLQKCPSIDDFVSALVSDLDLDFETFLMDSE
;
A
#
# COMPACT_ATOMS: atom_id res chain seq x y z
N MET A 1 -0.41 -9.29 1.55
CA MET A 1 -1.53 -8.38 1.22
C MET A 1 -1.42 -7.94 -0.25
N ARG A 2 -2.43 -7.24 -0.80
CA ARG A 2 -2.36 -6.51 -2.09
C ARG A 2 -2.84 -5.06 -1.91
N CYS A 3 -2.22 -4.33 -0.99
CA CYS A 3 -2.47 -2.89 -0.86
C CYS A 3 -1.78 -2.19 -2.05
N SER A 4 -2.52 -1.39 -2.81
CA SER A 4 -1.97 -0.59 -3.91
C SER A 4 -2.08 0.90 -3.55
N HIS A 5 -1.31 1.33 -2.57
CA HIS A 5 -1.26 2.73 -2.13
C HIS A 5 -0.25 3.51 -2.98
N THR A 6 -0.72 4.02 -4.12
CA THR A 6 0.10 4.79 -5.06
C THR A 6 0.35 6.23 -4.58
N VAL A 7 0.96 6.38 -3.40
CA VAL A 7 1.42 7.69 -2.89
C VAL A 7 2.70 8.07 -3.61
N HIS A 8 2.55 8.94 -4.61
CA HIS A 8 3.67 9.70 -5.17
C HIS A 8 3.53 11.16 -4.75
N LEU A 9 4.53 11.64 -4.02
CA LEU A 9 4.81 13.07 -3.90
C LEU A 9 5.35 13.53 -5.25
N THR A 10 4.42 14.06 -6.03
CA THR A 10 4.61 15.01 -7.13
C THR A 10 3.28 15.76 -7.26
N LEU A 11 3.23 16.92 -7.92
CA LEU A 11 1.94 17.43 -8.43
C LEU A 11 1.26 16.40 -9.37
N THR A 12 2.03 15.48 -9.97
CA THR A 12 1.58 14.30 -10.73
C THR A 12 0.72 13.34 -9.91
N ILE A 13 -0.60 13.45 -10.10
CA ILE A 13 -1.58 12.42 -9.78
C ILE A 13 -1.21 11.14 -10.56
N VAL A 14 -0.80 10.07 -9.88
CA VAL A 14 -0.54 8.79 -10.52
C VAL A 14 -1.85 8.01 -10.67
N TYR A 15 -2.32 7.91 -11.90
CA TYR A 15 -3.60 7.28 -12.23
C TYR A 15 -3.55 5.77 -12.00
N SER A 16 -4.49 5.24 -11.21
CA SER A 16 -4.95 3.87 -11.42
C SER A 16 -5.61 3.78 -12.80
N ALA A 17 -5.12 2.89 -13.67
CA ALA A 17 -5.48 2.81 -15.08
C ALA A 17 -6.56 1.75 -15.35
N GLY A 18 -7.76 2.20 -15.73
CA GLY A 18 -8.82 1.31 -16.24
C GLY A 18 -8.50 0.75 -17.65
N PRO A 19 -9.11 -0.37 -18.06
CA PRO A 19 -8.67 -1.18 -19.21
C PRO A 19 -8.93 -0.59 -20.61
N HIS A 20 -9.19 0.72 -20.76
CA HIS A 20 -9.67 1.33 -22.01
C HIS A 20 -8.82 2.52 -22.55
N GLY A 21 -7.59 2.69 -22.07
CA GLY A 21 -6.65 3.72 -22.53
C GLY A 21 -6.06 3.51 -23.93
N ARG A 22 -6.83 3.74 -25.02
CA ARG A 22 -6.34 3.63 -26.42
C ARG A 22 -6.30 4.93 -27.25
N ARG A 23 -6.59 6.11 -26.69
CA ARG A 23 -6.70 7.39 -27.46
C ARG A 23 -5.67 8.49 -27.11
N VAL A 24 -4.80 8.30 -26.13
CA VAL A 24 -3.91 9.34 -25.57
C VAL A 24 -2.94 9.92 -26.63
N SER A 25 -2.20 9.07 -27.34
CA SER A 25 -1.09 9.47 -28.23
C SER A 25 -1.48 10.44 -29.37
N ALA A 26 -2.70 10.33 -29.89
CA ALA A 26 -3.14 11.07 -31.09
C ALA A 26 -3.41 12.57 -30.85
N VAL A 27 -3.73 12.98 -29.61
CA VAL A 27 -4.14 14.36 -29.30
C VAL A 27 -2.93 15.25 -29.02
N LEU A 28 -1.95 14.75 -28.24
CA LEU A 28 -0.71 15.45 -27.91
C LEU A 28 0.07 15.86 -29.18
N SER A 29 0.23 14.92 -30.11
CA SER A 29 0.92 15.13 -31.40
C SER A 29 0.28 16.19 -32.33
N ARG A 30 -0.98 16.56 -32.09
CA ARG A 30 -1.71 17.57 -32.88
C ARG A 30 -1.77 18.94 -32.21
N ARG A 31 -2.00 19.03 -30.90
CA ARG A 31 -2.13 20.35 -30.21
C ARG A 31 -0.81 21.12 -30.12
N VAL A 32 0.32 20.45 -29.89
CA VAL A 32 1.65 21.10 -29.82
C VAL A 32 2.05 21.78 -31.15
N ARG A 33 1.50 21.35 -32.29
CA ARG A 33 1.76 21.97 -33.60
C ARG A 33 0.98 23.26 -33.86
N HIS A 34 -0.05 23.57 -33.05
CA HIS A 34 -0.99 24.66 -33.34
C HIS A 34 -0.77 25.93 -32.50
N SER A 35 0.00 25.88 -31.41
CA SER A 35 0.37 27.08 -30.62
C SER A 35 1.56 27.86 -31.20
N LEU A 36 2.33 27.26 -32.11
CA LEU A 36 3.52 27.86 -32.74
C LEU A 36 3.30 28.13 -34.24
N GLY A 37 2.31 28.96 -34.58
CA GLY A 37 2.17 29.44 -35.95
C GLY A 37 0.83 30.06 -36.34
N ARG A 38 0.60 31.33 -35.98
CA ARG A 38 -0.24 32.30 -36.73
C ARG A 38 -0.13 33.73 -36.18
N ARG A 39 0.80 34.51 -36.73
CA ARG A 39 0.57 35.94 -37.01
C ARG A 39 0.77 36.13 -38.50
N SER A 40 -0.28 36.56 -39.18
CA SER A 40 -0.31 36.79 -40.62
C SER A 40 -0.48 38.28 -40.91
N LEU A 41 0.34 38.83 -41.79
CA LEU A 41 0.00 39.96 -42.64
C LEU A 41 0.80 39.85 -43.94
N SER A 42 0.28 40.44 -45.01
CA SER A 42 0.73 40.24 -46.39
C SER A 42 1.45 41.46 -46.96
N VAL A 43 2.29 41.28 -48.00
CA VAL A 43 2.20 41.97 -49.32
C VAL A 43 3.43 41.69 -50.23
N ARG A 44 3.13 41.42 -51.52
CA ARG A 44 3.90 41.57 -52.78
C ARG A 44 5.45 41.51 -52.80
N SER A 45 5.95 40.52 -53.57
CA SER A 45 7.02 40.60 -54.60
C SER A 45 7.98 41.81 -54.67
N SER A 46 9.31 41.56 -54.78
CA SER A 46 10.02 41.56 -56.09
C SER A 46 11.55 41.31 -56.04
N SER A 47 12.06 40.72 -57.12
CA SER A 47 13.41 40.76 -57.73
C SER A 47 14.71 41.24 -57.00
N ARG A 48 15.74 40.39 -57.13
CA ARG A 48 17.14 40.67 -57.59
C ARG A 48 18.21 41.29 -56.64
N LYS A 49 19.34 40.53 -56.58
CA LYS A 49 20.76 40.91 -56.85
C LYS A 49 21.76 41.25 -55.72
N ASN A 50 22.97 40.72 -55.95
CA ASN A 50 24.34 41.21 -55.65
C ASN A 50 25.10 40.87 -54.34
N TRP A 51 26.26 40.23 -54.56
CA TRP A 51 27.52 40.17 -53.80
C TRP A 51 28.37 41.47 -54.03
N PRO A 52 29.50 41.79 -53.34
CA PRO A 52 30.69 40.96 -52.98
C PRO A 52 31.13 41.07 -51.48
N ARG A 53 32.21 40.49 -50.89
CA ARG A 53 33.38 39.62 -51.25
C ARG A 53 34.81 40.26 -51.24
N THR A 54 35.54 40.14 -50.11
CA THR A 54 37.04 40.06 -49.90
C THR A 54 37.28 39.71 -48.41
N GLN A 55 38.24 38.87 -47.93
CA GLN A 55 39.74 38.89 -47.89
C GLN A 55 40.32 40.01 -46.99
N THR A 56 41.36 39.82 -46.14
CA THR A 56 42.52 38.87 -46.15
C THR A 56 43.07 38.51 -44.72
N VAL A 57 44.24 37.85 -44.61
CA VAL A 57 45.00 37.33 -43.41
C VAL A 57 46.41 38.01 -43.36
N PRO A 58 47.51 37.60 -42.63
CA PRO A 58 47.76 36.83 -41.37
C PRO A 58 48.89 37.38 -40.41
N ALA A 59 49.11 36.78 -39.21
CA ALA A 59 50.40 36.54 -38.45
C ALA A 59 50.06 36.08 -36.98
N ARG A 60 50.78 35.26 -36.16
CA ARG A 60 52.20 34.85 -35.92
C ARG A 60 53.05 35.91 -35.16
N LEU A 61 53.91 35.60 -34.16
CA LEU A 61 54.66 34.37 -33.78
C LEU A 61 55.18 34.38 -32.29
N ASP A 62 55.56 33.21 -31.75
CA ASP A 62 56.61 32.92 -30.71
C ASP A 62 56.55 33.41 -29.23
N SER A 63 57.23 32.80 -28.23
CA SER A 63 57.68 31.39 -27.97
C SER A 63 58.28 31.16 -26.54
N ARG A 64 58.64 29.88 -26.23
CA ARG A 64 59.45 29.35 -25.09
C ARG A 64 58.73 29.24 -23.73
N ASP A 65 59.02 28.31 -22.80
CA ASP A 65 59.81 27.05 -22.69
C ASP A 65 59.31 26.35 -21.37
N ARG A 66 59.51 25.08 -20.96
CA ARG A 66 60.20 23.84 -21.42
C ARG A 66 59.76 22.62 -20.55
N GLN A 67 59.87 21.39 -21.10
CA GLN A 67 60.30 20.11 -20.46
C GLN A 67 59.59 19.56 -19.18
N ASP A 68 59.42 18.24 -18.93
CA ASP A 68 59.62 17.03 -19.75
C ASP A 68 58.92 15.77 -19.15
N LEU A 69 59.10 14.61 -19.81
CA LEU A 69 58.86 13.21 -19.37
C LEU A 69 57.50 12.55 -19.61
N ASN A 70 57.38 12.08 -20.86
CA ASN A 70 56.65 10.90 -21.34
C ASN A 70 56.63 9.66 -20.40
N LEU A 71 55.59 8.83 -20.52
CA LEU A 71 55.69 7.59 -21.32
C LEU A 71 54.34 6.94 -21.65
N GLY A 72 54.28 6.32 -22.84
CA GLY A 72 53.16 5.53 -23.36
C GLY A 72 53.63 4.65 -24.52
N GLY A 73 52.83 3.65 -24.91
CA GLY A 73 53.18 2.68 -25.97
C GLY A 73 51.95 2.23 -26.78
N SER A 74 52.16 1.86 -28.04
CA SER A 74 51.10 1.55 -29.02
C SER A 74 51.67 0.78 -30.24
N LEU A 75 50.79 0.36 -31.17
CA LEU A 75 51.10 -0.06 -32.56
C LEU A 75 51.87 -1.42 -32.72
N LEU A 76 51.88 -2.18 -33.84
CA LEU A 76 51.43 -2.04 -35.26
C LEU A 76 50.88 -3.38 -35.87
N GLN A 77 50.14 -3.29 -36.99
CA GLN A 77 50.16 -4.17 -38.22
C GLN A 77 49.75 -5.68 -38.16
N ALA A 78 49.37 -6.39 -39.25
CA ALA A 78 49.00 -6.02 -40.65
C ALA A 78 48.19 -7.13 -41.42
N HIS A 79 47.49 -6.71 -42.48
CA HIS A 79 47.03 -7.37 -43.74
C HIS A 79 47.00 -8.92 -43.96
N GLY A 80 45.97 -9.38 -44.70
CA GLY A 80 46.24 -10.03 -46.02
C GLY A 80 45.42 -11.24 -46.54
N GLY A 81 44.19 -11.04 -47.06
CA GLY A 81 43.54 -11.96 -48.04
C GLY A 81 43.04 -13.33 -47.52
N ALA A 82 42.28 -14.15 -48.28
CA ALA A 82 41.51 -13.89 -49.52
C ALA A 82 40.29 -14.86 -49.64
N ARG A 83 39.28 -14.46 -50.44
CA ARG A 83 38.08 -15.24 -50.86
C ARG A 83 38.41 -16.09 -52.13
N PRO A 84 37.60 -17.09 -52.64
CA PRO A 84 36.13 -16.94 -52.87
C PRO A 84 35.18 -18.18 -53.08
N ARG A 85 33.86 -17.95 -52.84
CA ARG A 85 32.66 -18.58 -53.50
C ARG A 85 32.43 -20.10 -53.25
N ARG A 86 31.25 -20.72 -53.42
CA ARG A 86 29.89 -20.41 -53.97
C ARG A 86 28.79 -20.82 -52.95
N LEU A 87 27.76 -20.03 -52.61
CA LEU A 87 26.44 -19.73 -53.24
C LEU A 87 25.25 -20.70 -52.96
N LEU A 88 24.16 -20.12 -52.40
CA LEU A 88 22.71 -20.33 -52.66
C LEU A 88 21.90 -21.54 -52.10
N GLY A 89 20.61 -21.28 -51.82
CA GLY A 89 19.51 -22.24 -51.55
C GLY A 89 19.14 -22.42 -50.06
N ARG A 90 18.31 -21.61 -49.37
CA ARG A 90 17.01 -20.93 -49.62
C ARG A 90 15.75 -21.82 -49.46
N ARG A 91 15.00 -21.56 -48.36
CA ARG A 91 13.56 -21.80 -48.06
C ARG A 91 13.08 -23.09 -47.34
N ARG A 92 12.33 -22.83 -46.25
CA ARG A 92 11.07 -23.45 -45.74
C ARG A 92 11.01 -24.95 -45.42
N GLY A 93 10.46 -25.24 -44.25
CA GLY A 93 9.89 -26.52 -43.83
C GLY A 93 9.29 -26.36 -42.43
N ASP A 94 8.07 -26.83 -42.21
CA ASP A 94 7.35 -26.77 -40.92
C ASP A 94 7.46 -28.11 -40.16
N ALA A 95 6.77 -28.17 -39.01
CA ALA A 95 6.29 -29.36 -38.29
C ALA A 95 7.13 -29.94 -37.13
N PHE A 96 6.39 -30.08 -36.03
CA PHE A 96 6.59 -30.89 -34.84
C PHE A 96 7.04 -32.34 -35.09
N ALA A 97 7.73 -32.91 -34.10
CA ALA A 97 7.68 -34.35 -33.79
C ALA A 97 7.71 -34.56 -32.26
N LEU A 98 6.93 -35.52 -31.75
CA LEU A 98 6.93 -35.92 -30.34
C LEU A 98 8.02 -36.97 -30.07
N TRP A 99 8.45 -37.09 -28.81
CA TRP A 99 9.12 -38.30 -28.31
C TRP A 99 8.54 -38.72 -26.95
N THR A 100 8.32 -40.03 -26.81
CA THR A 100 7.94 -40.73 -25.57
C THR A 100 8.98 -41.85 -25.29
N PRO A 101 9.10 -42.34 -24.04
CA PRO A 101 10.33 -43.01 -23.60
C PRO A 101 10.38 -44.51 -23.86
N THR A 102 11.59 -45.07 -23.83
CA THR A 102 11.86 -46.52 -23.81
C THR A 102 12.70 -46.92 -22.60
N CYS A 103 12.47 -48.13 -22.08
CA CYS A 103 13.18 -48.71 -20.94
C CYS A 103 14.22 -49.75 -21.38
N SER A 104 15.25 -49.99 -20.56
CA SER A 104 16.08 -51.19 -20.64
C SER A 104 16.71 -51.58 -19.29
N ARG A 105 16.88 -52.89 -19.08
CA ARG A 105 17.66 -53.57 -18.02
C ARG A 105 18.52 -54.64 -18.72
N PRO A 106 19.69 -55.00 -18.15
CA PRO A 106 19.87 -56.38 -17.64
C PRO A 106 20.66 -56.41 -16.30
N GLU A 107 20.25 -57.17 -15.28
CA GLU A 107 20.60 -58.57 -14.91
C GLU A 107 21.64 -58.67 -13.74
N GLY A 108 21.73 -59.84 -13.10
CA GLY A 108 22.60 -60.15 -11.94
C GLY A 108 23.66 -61.22 -12.27
N PRO A 109 24.09 -62.13 -11.35
CA PRO A 109 23.61 -62.48 -10.00
C PRO A 109 24.68 -62.14 -8.91
N GLN A 110 24.88 -62.71 -7.69
CA GLN A 110 24.44 -63.94 -6.97
C GLN A 110 24.18 -63.66 -5.45
N GLY A 111 24.45 -64.63 -4.56
CA GLY A 111 24.37 -64.56 -3.09
C GLY A 111 25.70 -64.99 -2.40
N PRO A 112 25.74 -65.54 -1.15
CA PRO A 112 24.66 -66.29 -0.48
C PRO A 112 24.49 -66.15 1.07
N THR A 113 23.23 -66.25 1.56
CA THR A 113 22.80 -66.70 2.93
C THR A 113 23.13 -65.79 4.14
N ARG A 114 22.55 -65.91 5.37
CA ARG A 114 21.95 -67.08 6.06
C ARG A 114 21.04 -66.71 7.29
N LYS A 115 19.86 -67.36 7.43
CA LYS A 115 19.03 -67.58 8.68
C LYS A 115 18.41 -66.35 9.42
N ARG A 116 17.38 -66.47 10.30
CA ARG A 116 16.11 -67.28 10.35
C ARG A 116 15.23 -66.86 11.58
N ARG A 117 13.93 -67.25 11.58
CA ARG A 117 12.85 -67.13 12.64
C ARG A 117 12.12 -65.77 12.64
N ARG A 118 10.76 -65.65 12.69
CA ARG A 118 9.63 -66.28 13.46
C ARG A 118 9.51 -65.70 14.89
N HIS A 119 8.33 -65.35 15.45
CA HIS A 119 6.91 -65.55 15.06
C HIS A 119 5.95 -64.56 15.79
N VAL A 120 4.73 -64.31 15.23
CA VAL A 120 3.35 -64.30 15.84
C VAL A 120 3.18 -63.72 17.27
N ALA A 121 2.27 -62.77 17.57
CA ALA A 121 0.80 -62.94 17.54
C ALA A 121 -0.06 -61.63 17.55
N ARG A 122 -1.36 -61.78 17.28
CA ARG A 122 -2.45 -60.78 17.54
C ARG A 122 -3.16 -61.06 18.88
N ARG A 123 -3.78 -60.05 19.53
CA ARG A 123 -5.14 -60.10 20.14
C ARG A 123 -5.67 -58.71 20.52
N GLY A 124 -6.97 -58.63 20.86
CA GLY A 124 -7.76 -57.38 21.00
C GLY A 124 -8.17 -56.98 22.43
N PRO A 125 -9.09 -56.00 22.60
CA PRO A 125 -9.27 -55.19 23.83
C PRO A 125 -10.51 -55.54 24.71
N LEU A 126 -10.81 -54.65 25.69
CA LEU A 126 -11.95 -54.56 26.66
C LEU A 126 -11.67 -55.12 28.09
N PRO A 127 -12.44 -54.79 29.16
CA PRO A 127 -13.49 -53.74 29.35
C PRO A 127 -13.45 -52.90 30.68
N TRP A 128 -14.31 -51.86 30.73
CA TRP A 128 -15.09 -51.31 31.88
C TRP A 128 -14.60 -51.28 33.35
N LYS A 129 -14.88 -50.14 34.04
CA LYS A 129 -15.89 -50.08 35.16
C LYS A 129 -16.33 -48.65 35.55
N ARG A 130 -17.39 -48.56 36.38
CA ARG A 130 -17.99 -47.32 36.96
C ARG A 130 -17.93 -47.33 38.50
N GLY A 131 -17.92 -46.14 39.11
CA GLY A 131 -18.45 -45.87 40.47
C GLY A 131 -17.60 -44.88 41.30
N ALA A 132 -18.02 -44.36 42.46
CA ALA A 132 -19.32 -43.76 42.87
C ALA A 132 -19.27 -43.29 44.37
N ARG A 133 -19.69 -42.04 44.66
CA ARG A 133 -20.12 -41.48 45.98
C ARG A 133 -19.20 -41.54 47.24
N ALA A 134 -18.83 -40.36 47.74
CA ALA A 134 -18.98 -39.86 49.13
C ALA A 134 -18.72 -38.32 49.11
N ARG A 135 -19.44 -37.38 49.75
CA ARG A 135 -20.00 -37.17 51.12
C ARG A 135 -18.96 -36.86 52.21
N GLY A 136 -18.99 -35.64 52.77
CA GLY A 136 -18.54 -35.37 54.16
C GLY A 136 -18.02 -33.96 54.48
N GLY A 137 -18.80 -33.16 55.23
CA GLY A 137 -18.38 -32.03 56.08
C GLY A 137 -17.78 -30.76 55.44
N SER A 138 -17.59 -29.63 56.16
CA SER A 138 -18.40 -29.01 57.24
C SER A 138 -17.76 -27.69 57.71
N CYS A 139 -18.58 -26.65 57.85
CA CYS A 139 -18.42 -25.40 58.64
C CYS A 139 -17.06 -24.98 59.23
N GLY A 140 -16.67 -23.72 58.98
CA GLY A 140 -15.71 -22.96 59.80
C GLY A 140 -15.92 -21.45 59.59
N ALA A 141 -15.93 -20.66 60.66
CA ALA A 141 -16.23 -19.22 60.61
C ALA A 141 -15.35 -18.38 61.56
N GLY A 142 -15.04 -17.16 61.15
CA GLY A 142 -14.35 -16.10 61.91
C GLY A 142 -14.20 -14.88 60.98
N ALA A 143 -14.84 -13.73 61.23
CA ALA A 143 -14.68 -12.80 62.34
C ALA A 143 -13.34 -12.03 62.27
N GLY A 144 -13.42 -10.72 62.01
CA GLY A 144 -12.27 -9.79 62.05
C GLY A 144 -12.04 -9.18 63.43
N PRO A 145 -11.18 -8.15 63.54
CA PRO A 145 -11.70 -6.85 63.97
C PRO A 145 -11.08 -5.63 63.23
N ARG A 146 -11.38 -4.41 63.73
CA ARG A 146 -11.04 -3.09 63.14
C ARG A 146 -9.95 -2.34 63.92
N GLY A 147 -9.29 -1.38 63.27
CA GLY A 147 -8.60 -0.22 63.91
C GLY A 147 -7.71 0.55 62.91
N GLY A 148 -7.48 1.87 63.01
CA GLY A 148 -8.13 2.89 63.85
C GLY A 148 -7.28 4.16 64.08
N GLY A 149 -7.75 5.35 63.63
CA GLY A 149 -7.12 6.68 63.84
C GLY A 149 -6.59 7.32 62.53
N ARG A 150 -6.71 8.62 62.16
CA ARG A 150 -7.07 9.95 62.74
C ARG A 150 -5.89 10.90 63.08
N GLY A 151 -5.95 12.12 62.51
CA GLY A 151 -5.07 13.29 62.71
C GLY A 151 -4.76 13.95 61.33
N CYS A 152 -5.13 15.18 60.94
CA CYS A 152 -5.11 16.54 61.56
C CYS A 152 -3.69 17.16 61.66
N SER A 153 -3.43 18.44 61.31
CA SER A 153 -4.26 19.50 60.67
C SER A 153 -3.47 20.80 60.39
N GLY A 154 -3.81 21.55 59.33
CA GLY A 154 -3.44 22.98 59.14
C GLY A 154 -2.10 23.26 58.41
N ASN A 155 -1.80 24.48 57.94
CA ASN A 155 -2.61 25.72 57.89
C ASN A 155 -2.13 26.72 56.79
N LYS A 156 -2.93 27.78 56.56
CA LYS A 156 -2.80 28.94 55.62
C LYS A 156 -1.37 29.56 55.55
N MET A 157 -0.91 30.23 54.48
CA MET A 157 -1.47 31.42 53.79
C MET A 157 -1.05 31.50 52.30
N LEU A 158 -1.80 32.08 51.33
CA LEU A 158 -2.45 33.40 51.18
C LEU A 158 -1.52 34.53 50.67
N CYS A 159 -1.58 34.80 49.36
CA CYS A 159 -1.60 36.18 48.84
C CYS A 159 -2.37 36.22 47.50
N ALA A 160 -2.97 37.36 47.18
CA ALA A 160 -3.73 37.60 45.95
C ALA A 160 -3.32 38.97 45.38
N TRP A 161 -3.85 39.36 44.22
CA TRP A 161 -4.29 40.74 43.93
C TRP A 161 -5.32 40.70 42.77
N ARG A 162 -5.93 41.83 42.39
CA ARG A 162 -7.23 41.90 41.70
C ARG A 162 -7.25 42.84 40.47
N LEU A 163 -8.41 42.86 39.79
CA LEU A 163 -8.89 43.76 38.71
C LEU A 163 -8.63 43.26 37.27
N GLY A 164 -9.57 43.34 36.31
CA GLY A 164 -11.00 43.69 36.39
C GLY A 164 -11.68 43.89 35.01
N GLY A 165 -12.97 43.51 34.86
CA GLY A 165 -13.78 43.58 33.62
C GLY A 165 -14.08 42.19 33.03
N LEU A 166 -15.32 41.73 32.76
CA LEU A 166 -16.44 42.30 31.98
C LEU A 166 -16.05 42.53 30.50
N GLY A 167 -16.56 41.78 29.51
CA GLY A 167 -17.51 40.65 29.49
C GLY A 167 -17.55 40.02 28.08
N SER A 168 -18.38 39.06 27.70
CA SER A 168 -19.50 38.32 28.35
C SER A 168 -19.69 36.95 27.64
N ARG A 169 -20.78 36.20 27.89
CA ARG A 169 -21.16 34.98 27.14
C ARG A 169 -22.64 34.95 26.78
N ALA A 170 -22.95 34.39 25.61
CA ALA A 170 -24.29 33.93 25.24
C ALA A 170 -24.25 32.41 25.00
N ALA A 171 -25.26 31.68 25.49
CA ALA A 171 -25.40 30.25 25.27
C ALA A 171 -26.87 29.95 24.91
N ALA A 172 -27.09 29.24 23.80
CA ALA A 172 -28.43 28.89 23.31
C ALA A 172 -28.86 27.52 23.85
N LEU A 173 -30.11 27.42 24.28
CA LEU A 173 -30.71 26.20 24.84
C LEU A 173 -31.42 25.37 23.75
N TRP A 174 -31.34 24.04 23.87
CA TRP A 174 -32.18 23.11 23.09
C TRP A 174 -33.46 22.76 23.87
N PRO A 175 -34.66 22.82 23.25
CA PRO A 175 -35.92 22.51 23.92
C PRO A 175 -36.38 21.04 23.76
N GLY A 176 -36.86 20.48 24.88
CA GLY A 176 -38.14 19.76 24.96
C GLY A 176 -38.38 18.49 24.15
N ARG A 177 -38.49 17.35 24.84
CA ARG A 177 -39.14 16.13 24.30
C ARG A 177 -40.67 16.28 24.24
N ALA A 178 -41.25 15.89 23.11
CA ALA A 178 -42.62 15.38 23.00
C ALA A 178 -42.63 14.26 21.93
N GLY A 179 -43.55 13.28 21.93
CA GLY A 179 -44.63 13.06 22.89
C GLY A 179 -45.78 12.18 22.36
N LEU A 180 -45.54 11.30 21.37
CA LEU A 180 -46.59 10.55 20.67
C LEU A 180 -46.37 9.03 20.76
N ARG A 181 -47.39 8.32 21.25
CA ARG A 181 -47.47 6.85 21.23
C ARG A 181 -48.15 6.38 19.94
N GLY A 182 -47.46 5.57 19.14
CA GLY A 182 -48.07 4.77 18.08
C GLY A 182 -48.06 3.29 18.48
N LEU A 183 -49.22 2.63 18.43
CA LEU A 183 -49.32 1.19 18.66
C LEU A 183 -49.01 0.42 17.38
N GLY A 184 -47.95 -0.39 17.42
CA GLY A 184 -47.59 -1.35 16.37
C GLY A 184 -47.09 -2.64 17.01
N ALA A 185 -47.72 -3.76 16.70
CA ALA A 185 -47.43 -5.04 17.33
C ALA A 185 -46.55 -5.94 16.43
N GLY A 186 -45.76 -6.84 17.06
CA GLY A 186 -45.35 -8.08 16.41
C GLY A 186 -43.91 -8.20 15.91
N SER A 187 -42.91 -8.08 16.79
CA SER A 187 -41.69 -8.92 16.69
C SER A 187 -40.98 -9.03 18.03
N ARG A 188 -40.98 -10.22 18.64
CA ARG A 188 -40.12 -10.53 19.79
C ARG A 188 -38.77 -11.07 19.31
N ALA A 189 -37.92 -10.16 18.82
CA ALA A 189 -36.48 -10.41 18.92
C ALA A 189 -36.10 -10.54 20.40
N ARG A 190 -35.19 -11.46 20.74
CA ARG A 190 -34.57 -11.45 22.08
C ARG A 190 -33.65 -10.24 22.15
N GLU A 191 -33.94 -9.30 23.04
CA GLU A 191 -33.00 -8.23 23.40
C GLU A 191 -31.80 -8.83 24.14
N VAL A 192 -30.77 -9.21 23.38
CA VAL A 192 -29.42 -9.28 23.92
C VAL A 192 -28.96 -7.83 24.07
N SER A 193 -29.12 -7.29 25.28
CA SER A 193 -28.73 -5.91 25.62
C SER A 193 -27.21 -5.74 25.51
N THR A 194 -26.72 -5.45 24.31
CA THR A 194 -25.31 -5.11 24.07
C THR A 194 -25.07 -3.64 24.44
N SER A 195 -24.14 -3.41 25.37
CA SER A 195 -23.73 -2.07 25.81
C SER A 195 -22.79 -1.38 24.81
N TRP A 196 -23.11 -1.45 23.52
CA TRP A 196 -22.34 -0.80 22.45
C TRP A 196 -22.62 0.70 22.42
N SER A 197 -21.62 1.47 22.01
CA SER A 197 -21.76 2.88 21.67
C SER A 197 -22.63 3.05 20.41
N PRO A 198 -23.08 4.29 20.09
CA PRO A 198 -23.85 4.56 18.89
C PRO A 198 -23.18 4.11 17.58
N VAL A 199 -21.84 4.12 17.50
CA VAL A 199 -21.11 3.64 16.31
C VAL A 199 -21.11 2.11 16.23
N GLY A 200 -20.91 1.39 17.34
CA GLY A 200 -21.01 -0.07 17.36
C GLY A 200 -22.41 -0.57 16.97
N ALA A 201 -23.46 0.14 17.42
CA ALA A 201 -24.83 -0.13 16.99
C ALA A 201 -25.07 0.15 15.49
N ALA A 202 -24.62 1.31 14.98
CA ALA A 202 -24.85 1.74 13.59
C ALA A 202 -24.23 0.82 12.50
N PHE A 203 -23.24 0.01 12.89
CA PHE A 203 -22.55 -0.94 12.00
C PHE A 203 -22.98 -2.41 12.20
N ASN A 204 -23.79 -2.72 13.21
CA ASN A 204 -24.37 -4.06 13.41
C ASN A 204 -25.85 -4.18 13.02
N VAL A 205 -26.52 -3.08 12.70
CA VAL A 205 -27.88 -3.06 12.13
C VAL A 205 -27.81 -2.82 10.63
N LYS A 206 -28.63 -3.55 9.84
CA LYS A 206 -28.81 -3.27 8.42
C LYS A 206 -29.27 -1.81 8.21
N PRO A 207 -28.85 -1.13 7.12
CA PRO A 207 -29.42 0.18 6.84
C PRO A 207 -30.94 0.03 6.72
N GLN A 208 -31.68 0.76 7.56
CA GLN A 208 -33.11 0.88 7.36
C GLN A 208 -33.31 1.69 6.08
N GLY A 209 -34.00 1.11 5.10
CA GLY A 209 -34.24 1.75 3.80
C GLY A 209 -34.74 3.18 4.01
N ARG A 210 -34.08 4.14 3.35
CA ARG A 210 -34.24 5.56 3.64
C ARG A 210 -35.72 5.94 3.61
N ARG A 211 -36.23 6.46 4.73
CA ARG A 211 -37.53 7.16 4.73
C ARG A 211 -37.39 8.28 3.71
N LEU A 212 -38.21 8.24 2.66
CA LEU A 212 -38.13 9.17 1.53
C LEU A 212 -38.41 10.60 2.01
N ASP A 213 -37.36 11.31 2.38
CA ASP A 213 -37.39 12.77 2.49
C ASP A 213 -37.51 13.34 1.09
N LEU A 214 -38.77 13.52 0.66
CA LEU A 214 -39.11 14.06 -0.65
C LEU A 214 -38.65 15.52 -0.78
N PHE A 215 -38.55 16.27 0.32
CA PHE A 215 -38.36 17.73 0.33
C PHE A 215 -36.91 18.17 0.59
N GLY A 216 -36.07 17.34 1.20
CA GLY A 216 -34.66 17.65 1.40
C GLY A 216 -33.90 17.94 0.10
N GLU A 217 -32.98 18.90 0.14
CA GLU A 217 -32.11 19.26 -0.99
C GLU A 217 -31.08 18.16 -1.29
N ARG A 218 -30.68 18.00 -2.57
CA ARG A 218 -29.53 17.14 -2.92
C ARG A 218 -28.23 17.87 -2.58
N ARG A 219 -27.39 17.30 -1.71
CA ARG A 219 -26.09 17.87 -1.32
C ARG A 219 -24.93 17.50 -2.25
N GLY A 220 -25.15 16.56 -3.17
CA GLY A 220 -24.15 16.02 -4.09
C GLY A 220 -23.08 15.17 -3.40
N LEU A 221 -22.33 14.38 -4.18
CA LEU A 221 -21.37 13.41 -3.64
C LEU A 221 -20.38 14.08 -2.68
N PHE A 222 -20.17 13.47 -1.51
CA PHE A 222 -19.32 13.98 -0.42
C PHE A 222 -19.75 15.35 0.16
N GLY A 223 -20.95 15.83 -0.18
CA GLY A 223 -21.43 17.17 0.17
C GLY A 223 -20.93 18.27 -0.78
N VAL A 224 -20.45 17.91 -1.97
CA VAL A 224 -20.06 18.84 -3.04
C VAL A 224 -21.30 19.11 -3.94
N PRO A 225 -21.94 20.30 -3.87
CA PRO A 225 -23.26 20.52 -4.48
C PRO A 225 -23.29 20.32 -6.01
N GLU A 226 -22.18 20.63 -6.69
CA GLU A 226 -22.01 20.41 -8.12
C GLU A 226 -22.20 18.93 -8.47
N LEU A 227 -21.70 18.01 -7.65
CA LEU A 227 -21.72 16.56 -7.87
C LEU A 227 -23.07 15.91 -7.50
N SER A 228 -24.16 16.62 -7.75
CA SER A 228 -25.54 16.13 -7.65
C SER A 228 -26.01 15.36 -8.88
N ALA A 229 -25.24 15.45 -9.98
CA ALA A 229 -25.36 14.73 -11.25
C ALA A 229 -23.95 14.57 -11.91
N PRO A 230 -23.74 13.66 -12.89
CA PRO A 230 -22.44 13.42 -13.52
C PRO A 230 -21.81 14.67 -14.15
N GLU A 231 -22.63 15.54 -14.75
CA GLU A 231 -22.21 16.78 -15.42
C GLU A 231 -21.54 17.76 -14.45
N GLY A 232 -21.77 17.61 -13.15
CA GLY A 232 -21.13 18.35 -12.07
C GLY A 232 -19.61 18.25 -12.08
N PHE A 233 -19.05 17.11 -12.52
CA PHE A 233 -17.60 16.94 -12.63
C PHE A 233 -16.96 17.96 -13.59
N ARG A 234 -17.64 18.29 -14.69
CA ARG A 234 -17.19 19.33 -15.62
C ARG A 234 -17.20 20.72 -14.96
N ILE A 235 -18.20 21.02 -14.14
CA ILE A 235 -18.31 22.30 -13.42
C ILE A 235 -17.20 22.43 -12.38
N ALA A 236 -16.99 21.39 -11.57
CA ALA A 236 -15.91 21.34 -10.57
C ALA A 236 -14.53 21.47 -11.23
N GLN A 237 -14.30 20.75 -12.33
CA GLN A 237 -13.11 20.85 -13.17
C GLN A 237 -12.90 22.27 -13.73
N GLU A 238 -13.90 22.87 -14.37
CA GLU A 238 -13.80 24.23 -14.94
C GLU A 238 -13.51 25.30 -13.88
N ASN A 239 -14.10 25.18 -12.69
CA ASN A 239 -13.84 26.07 -11.57
C ASN A 239 -12.42 25.87 -10.99
N ALA A 240 -11.96 24.61 -10.85
CA ALA A 240 -10.60 24.29 -10.40
C ALA A 240 -9.53 24.80 -11.38
N LEU A 241 -9.74 24.61 -12.68
CA LEU A 241 -8.84 25.11 -13.72
C LEU A 241 -8.78 26.64 -13.74
N ARG A 242 -9.94 27.33 -13.72
CA ARG A 242 -9.98 28.80 -13.68
C ARG A 242 -9.28 29.36 -12.43
N LYS A 243 -9.42 28.69 -11.28
CA LYS A 243 -8.71 29.08 -10.05
C LYS A 243 -7.21 28.81 -10.17
N ALA A 244 -6.80 27.69 -10.77
CA ALA A 244 -5.39 27.38 -11.00
C ALA A 244 -4.71 28.45 -11.89
N ASP A 245 -5.35 28.86 -12.98
CA ASP A 245 -4.84 29.93 -13.86
C ASP A 245 -4.64 31.25 -13.08
N LEU A 246 -5.63 31.68 -12.29
CA LEU A 246 -5.54 32.89 -11.44
C LEU A 246 -4.44 32.80 -10.36
N LEU A 247 -4.21 31.62 -9.78
CA LEU A 247 -3.14 31.42 -8.79
C LEU A 247 -1.75 31.44 -9.44
N VAL A 248 -1.62 30.97 -10.68
CA VAL A 248 -0.39 31.09 -11.48
C VAL A 248 -0.11 32.57 -11.79
N GLU A 249 -1.12 33.33 -12.26
CA GLU A 249 -0.98 34.78 -12.48
C GLU A 249 -0.56 35.54 -11.20
N ARG A 250 -1.17 35.21 -10.05
CA ARG A 250 -0.83 35.77 -8.73
C ARG A 250 0.62 35.50 -8.33
N VAL A 251 1.12 34.27 -8.52
CA VAL A 251 2.46 33.88 -8.04
C VAL A 251 3.60 34.20 -9.02
N CYS A 252 3.31 34.36 -10.31
CA CYS A 252 4.27 34.87 -11.30
C CYS A 252 4.45 36.40 -11.23
N SER A 253 3.45 37.15 -10.74
CA SER A 253 3.49 38.61 -10.67
C SER A 253 4.03 39.19 -9.35
N MET A 254 4.13 38.38 -8.28
CA MET A 254 4.61 38.80 -6.97
C MET A 254 6.11 38.50 -6.74
N PRO A 255 6.79 39.22 -5.82
CA PRO A 255 8.13 38.82 -5.38
C PRO A 255 8.09 37.47 -4.64
N PRO A 256 9.14 36.63 -4.75
CA PRO A 256 9.25 35.37 -4.01
C PRO A 256 9.25 35.58 -2.49
N GLY A 257 8.60 34.67 -1.75
CA GLY A 257 8.52 34.71 -0.29
C GLY A 257 7.72 33.54 0.30
N PRO A 258 7.42 33.53 1.61
CA PRO A 258 6.61 32.49 2.25
C PRO A 258 5.26 32.24 1.56
N GLN A 259 4.66 33.31 1.02
CA GLN A 259 3.39 33.27 0.28
C GLN A 259 3.48 32.51 -1.05
N THR A 260 4.67 32.39 -1.67
CA THR A 260 4.88 31.56 -2.87
C THR A 260 4.55 30.10 -2.57
N VAL A 261 5.02 29.59 -1.44
CA VAL A 261 4.77 28.21 -0.97
C VAL A 261 3.27 28.01 -0.68
N PHE A 262 2.63 29.00 -0.05
CA PHE A 262 1.19 28.93 0.21
C PHE A 262 0.34 28.92 -1.07
N ILE A 263 0.69 29.72 -2.08
CA ILE A 263 -0.04 29.74 -3.35
C ILE A 263 0.19 28.43 -4.14
N PHE A 264 1.39 27.84 -4.07
CA PHE A 264 1.65 26.52 -4.67
C PHE A 264 0.83 25.41 -4.00
N ASP A 265 0.67 25.47 -2.68
CA ASP A 265 -0.20 24.55 -1.93
C ASP A 265 -1.69 24.78 -2.20
N GLU A 266 -2.12 26.04 -2.35
CA GLU A 266 -3.51 26.33 -2.74
C GLU A 266 -3.80 25.90 -4.18
N LEU A 267 -2.82 26.02 -5.08
CA LEU A 267 -2.87 25.52 -6.46
C LEU A 267 -2.99 23.98 -6.46
N SER A 268 -2.20 23.30 -5.62
CA SER A 268 -2.31 21.86 -5.39
C SER A 268 -3.68 21.46 -4.85
N ASP A 269 -4.16 22.07 -3.75
CA ASP A 269 -5.47 21.80 -3.15
C ASP A 269 -6.63 22.01 -4.13
N SER A 270 -6.57 23.09 -4.92
CA SER A 270 -7.61 23.42 -5.90
C SER A 270 -7.77 22.36 -6.99
N LEU A 271 -6.69 21.65 -7.35
CA LEU A 271 -6.69 20.57 -8.33
C LEU A 271 -6.94 19.20 -7.68
N CYS A 272 -6.25 18.88 -6.58
CA CYS A 272 -6.40 17.62 -5.84
C CYS A 272 -7.83 17.42 -5.32
N ARG A 273 -8.54 18.47 -4.89
CA ARG A 273 -9.96 18.39 -4.48
C ARG A 273 -10.92 17.93 -5.59
N VAL A 274 -10.51 18.00 -6.86
CA VAL A 274 -11.26 17.39 -7.98
C VAL A 274 -10.66 16.02 -8.32
N ALA A 275 -9.33 15.91 -8.39
CA ALA A 275 -8.64 14.69 -8.82
C ALA A 275 -8.76 13.53 -7.82
N ASP A 276 -8.49 13.76 -6.52
CA ASP A 276 -8.54 12.74 -5.45
C ASP A 276 -9.96 12.12 -5.39
N LEU A 277 -10.98 12.98 -5.39
CA LEU A 277 -12.40 12.61 -5.42
C LEU A 277 -12.76 11.83 -6.69
N ALA A 278 -12.35 12.32 -7.86
CA ALA A 278 -12.63 11.67 -9.13
C ALA A 278 -11.89 10.32 -9.30
N ASP A 279 -10.69 10.15 -8.73
CA ASP A 279 -9.96 8.88 -8.77
C ASP A 279 -10.69 7.78 -8.00
N PHE A 280 -11.31 8.11 -6.86
CA PHE A 280 -12.24 7.20 -6.20
C PHE A 280 -13.52 6.95 -7.04
N VAL A 281 -14.19 8.01 -7.50
CA VAL A 281 -15.51 7.88 -8.17
C VAL A 281 -15.42 7.10 -9.49
N LYS A 282 -14.36 7.28 -10.30
CA LYS A 282 -14.17 6.50 -11.54
C LYS A 282 -14.04 4.99 -11.28
N ILE A 283 -13.57 4.61 -10.09
CA ILE A 283 -13.32 3.21 -9.69
C ILE A 283 -14.56 2.59 -9.02
N ALA A 284 -15.15 3.29 -8.05
CA ALA A 284 -16.08 2.68 -7.10
C ALA A 284 -17.57 3.00 -7.34
N HIS A 285 -17.91 4.01 -8.14
CA HIS A 285 -19.30 4.45 -8.29
C HIS A 285 -20.12 3.43 -9.10
N PRO A 286 -21.32 3.00 -8.65
CA PRO A 286 -22.09 1.94 -9.32
C PRO A 286 -22.65 2.38 -10.68
N GLU A 287 -23.04 3.65 -10.84
CA GLU A 287 -23.49 4.18 -12.13
C GLU A 287 -22.32 4.53 -13.06
N ARG A 288 -22.37 4.02 -14.30
CA ARG A 288 -21.34 4.23 -15.33
C ARG A 288 -21.14 5.71 -15.72
N ALA A 289 -22.21 6.51 -15.79
CA ALA A 289 -22.12 7.92 -16.20
C ALA A 289 -21.23 8.75 -15.26
N PHE A 290 -21.37 8.55 -13.94
CA PHE A 290 -20.47 9.13 -12.95
C PHE A 290 -19.04 8.61 -13.10
N ARG A 291 -18.82 7.32 -13.42
CA ARG A 291 -17.47 6.78 -13.65
C ARG A 291 -16.78 7.44 -14.84
N GLU A 292 -17.48 7.58 -15.96
CA GLU A 292 -16.94 8.18 -17.19
C GLU A 292 -16.71 9.69 -17.05
N ALA A 293 -17.61 10.42 -16.36
CA ALA A 293 -17.43 11.84 -16.05
C ALA A 293 -16.24 12.09 -15.10
N ALA A 294 -16.06 11.23 -14.10
CA ALA A 294 -14.91 11.28 -13.21
C ALA A 294 -13.60 10.95 -13.94
N GLU A 295 -13.58 9.98 -14.86
CA GLU A 295 -12.38 9.68 -15.66
C GLU A 295 -11.95 10.88 -16.54
N GLU A 296 -12.91 11.61 -17.13
CA GLU A 296 -12.63 12.84 -17.89
C GLU A 296 -12.09 13.95 -16.96
N ALA A 297 -12.69 14.14 -15.79
CA ALA A 297 -12.23 15.13 -14.81
C ALA A 297 -10.80 14.84 -14.34
N CYS A 298 -10.48 13.59 -13.97
CA CYS A 298 -9.10 13.17 -13.70
C CYS A 298 -8.19 13.57 -14.86
N ARG A 299 -8.54 13.15 -16.09
CA ARG A 299 -7.72 13.33 -17.30
C ARG A 299 -7.43 14.80 -17.60
N SER A 300 -8.41 15.67 -17.44
CA SER A 300 -8.22 17.11 -17.63
C SER A 300 -7.39 17.76 -16.52
N ILE A 301 -7.57 17.35 -15.26
CA ILE A 301 -6.80 17.89 -14.13
C ILE A 301 -5.33 17.46 -14.22
N GLY A 302 -5.05 16.18 -14.52
CA GLY A 302 -3.67 15.73 -14.77
C GLY A 302 -3.03 16.41 -16.00
N THR A 303 -3.82 16.75 -17.03
CA THR A 303 -3.34 17.55 -18.17
C THR A 303 -2.99 18.99 -17.76
N MET A 304 -3.55 19.53 -16.67
CA MET A 304 -3.16 20.82 -16.10
C MET A 304 -1.91 20.68 -15.24
N VAL A 305 -1.89 19.70 -14.34
CA VAL A 305 -0.74 19.30 -13.52
C VAL A 305 0.56 19.21 -14.33
N GLU A 306 0.55 18.50 -15.47
CA GLU A 306 1.77 18.34 -16.29
C GLU A 306 2.23 19.65 -16.95
N LYS A 307 1.32 20.62 -17.20
CA LYS A 307 1.73 21.99 -17.60
C LYS A 307 2.37 22.73 -16.43
N LEU A 308 1.85 22.56 -15.21
CA LEU A 308 2.35 23.23 -14.02
C LEU A 308 3.74 22.71 -13.65
N ASN A 309 3.94 21.39 -13.63
CA ASN A 309 5.24 20.73 -13.47
C ASN A 309 6.28 21.17 -14.52
N THR A 310 5.83 21.61 -15.69
CA THR A 310 6.68 22.09 -16.78
C THR A 310 6.67 23.62 -16.96
N ASN A 311 6.09 24.38 -16.02
CA ASN A 311 6.06 25.83 -16.04
C ASN A 311 7.39 26.40 -15.48
N VAL A 312 8.11 27.11 -16.34
CA VAL A 312 9.41 27.73 -16.03
C VAL A 312 9.30 28.88 -15.03
N GLU A 313 8.21 29.64 -15.06
CA GLU A 313 8.04 30.83 -14.20
C GLU A 313 7.77 30.43 -12.75
N LEU A 314 6.95 29.39 -12.54
CA LEU A 314 6.74 28.78 -11.21
C LEU A 314 8.07 28.25 -10.64
N TYR A 315 8.78 27.43 -11.43
CA TYR A 315 10.09 26.92 -11.05
C TYR A 315 11.07 28.05 -10.70
N GLN A 316 11.15 29.11 -11.52
CA GLN A 316 12.02 30.27 -11.26
C GLN A 316 11.60 31.08 -10.03
N SER A 317 10.31 31.18 -9.73
CA SER A 317 9.82 31.86 -8.51
C SER A 317 10.27 31.11 -7.25
N LEU A 318 10.10 29.79 -7.24
CA LEU A 318 10.56 28.92 -6.16
C LEU A 318 12.10 28.82 -6.07
N GLN A 319 12.80 28.82 -7.21
CA GLN A 319 14.26 28.82 -7.27
C GLN A 319 14.86 30.09 -6.68
N LYS A 320 14.25 31.26 -6.94
CA LYS A 320 14.66 32.53 -6.32
C LYS A 320 14.43 32.52 -4.80
N LEU A 321 13.28 31.97 -4.35
CA LEU A 321 12.99 31.82 -2.92
C LEU A 321 14.06 30.96 -2.22
N LEU A 322 14.43 29.81 -2.79
CA LEU A 322 15.40 28.89 -2.20
C LEU A 322 16.87 29.31 -2.38
N ALA A 323 17.15 30.27 -3.27
CA ALA A 323 18.50 30.80 -3.50
C ALA A 323 18.84 32.03 -2.63
N ASP A 324 17.85 32.81 -2.20
CA ASP A 324 18.08 33.93 -1.25
C ASP A 324 18.08 33.41 0.18
N LYS A 325 19.27 33.38 0.80
CA LYS A 325 19.44 32.97 2.20
C LYS A 325 18.54 33.75 3.17
N ASN A 326 18.32 35.05 2.96
CA ASN A 326 17.51 35.85 3.88
C ASN A 326 16.03 35.45 3.81
N LEU A 327 15.55 35.02 2.63
CA LEU A 327 14.20 34.50 2.49
C LEU A 327 14.10 33.08 3.07
N VAL A 328 15.08 32.21 2.82
CA VAL A 328 15.12 30.84 3.39
C VAL A 328 15.18 30.86 4.93
N ASP A 329 16.01 31.71 5.52
CA ASP A 329 16.14 31.88 6.97
C ASP A 329 14.89 32.56 7.59
N SER A 330 13.98 33.12 6.78
CA SER A 330 12.67 33.63 7.21
C SER A 330 11.53 32.60 7.18
N LEU A 331 11.76 31.43 6.57
CA LEU A 331 10.76 30.35 6.52
C LEU A 331 10.76 29.54 7.82
N ASP A 332 9.57 29.22 8.32
CA ASP A 332 9.45 28.16 9.33
C ASP A 332 9.79 26.78 8.73
N PRO A 333 10.16 25.77 9.56
CA PRO A 333 10.64 24.49 9.06
C PRO A 333 9.65 23.71 8.19
N GLU A 334 8.33 23.82 8.43
CA GLU A 334 7.32 23.15 7.60
C GLU A 334 7.21 23.84 6.23
N THR A 335 7.10 25.17 6.21
CA THR A 335 7.09 25.98 4.99
C THR A 335 8.35 25.74 4.15
N ARG A 336 9.52 25.68 4.79
CA ARG A 336 10.78 25.36 4.12
C ARG A 336 10.77 23.95 3.54
N ARG A 337 10.36 22.93 4.30
CA ARG A 337 10.30 21.55 3.79
C ARG A 337 9.32 21.41 2.62
N VAL A 338 8.18 22.08 2.65
CA VAL A 338 7.21 22.07 1.55
C VAL A 338 7.77 22.80 0.31
N ALA A 339 8.54 23.87 0.47
CA ALA A 339 9.27 24.50 -0.64
C ALA A 339 10.34 23.57 -1.25
N GLU A 340 11.10 22.86 -0.41
CA GLU A 340 12.11 21.87 -0.85
C GLU A 340 11.46 20.67 -1.57
N LEU A 341 10.28 20.21 -1.12
CA LEU A 341 9.50 19.15 -1.79
C LEU A 341 8.95 19.60 -3.15
N PHE A 342 8.34 20.79 -3.23
CA PHE A 342 7.91 21.34 -4.53
C PHE A 342 9.10 21.50 -5.49
N MET A 343 10.27 21.91 -5.01
CA MET A 343 11.47 22.01 -5.85
C MET A 343 11.91 20.63 -6.36
N PHE A 344 11.93 19.61 -5.49
CA PHE A 344 12.19 18.24 -5.89
C PHE A 344 11.21 17.76 -6.98
N ASP A 345 9.90 18.00 -6.82
CA ASP A 345 8.86 17.65 -7.80
C ASP A 345 9.12 18.24 -9.20
N PHE A 346 9.48 19.52 -9.23
CA PHE A 346 9.89 20.22 -10.45
C PHE A 346 11.14 19.58 -11.07
N GLU A 347 12.15 19.28 -10.27
CA GLU A 347 13.43 18.77 -10.76
C GLU A 347 13.38 17.30 -11.20
N ILE A 348 12.61 16.44 -10.53
CA ILE A 348 12.37 15.06 -11.00
C ILE A 348 11.53 15.01 -12.28
N SER A 349 10.81 16.09 -12.60
CA SER A 349 10.12 16.34 -13.88
C SER A 349 11.05 16.91 -14.96
N GLY A 350 12.29 17.26 -14.60
CA GLY A 350 13.33 17.74 -15.52
C GLY A 350 13.21 19.21 -15.94
N ILE A 351 12.45 20.05 -15.21
CA ILE A 351 12.26 21.47 -15.61
C ILE A 351 13.58 22.28 -15.59
N HIS A 352 14.50 21.94 -14.69
CA HIS A 352 15.82 22.58 -14.57
C HIS A 352 16.71 22.36 -15.81
N LEU A 353 16.40 21.35 -16.62
CA LEU A 353 17.19 20.97 -17.79
C LEU A 353 17.05 22.01 -18.92
N ASP A 354 18.07 22.05 -19.78
CA ASP A 354 18.02 22.79 -21.05
C ASP A 354 16.88 22.29 -21.97
N LYS A 355 16.56 23.09 -23.00
CA LYS A 355 15.41 22.86 -23.87
C LYS A 355 15.40 21.48 -24.56
N GLU A 356 16.56 20.93 -24.90
CA GLU A 356 16.64 19.62 -25.58
C GLU A 356 16.55 18.47 -24.58
N LYS A 357 17.31 18.55 -23.48
CA LYS A 357 17.25 17.56 -22.40
C LYS A 357 15.85 17.51 -21.76
N ARG A 358 15.22 18.66 -21.50
CA ARG A 358 13.85 18.76 -20.97
C ARG A 358 12.83 18.12 -21.89
N LYS A 359 12.90 18.39 -23.21
CA LYS A 359 12.06 17.71 -24.19
C LYS A 359 12.26 16.19 -24.11
N ARG A 360 13.51 15.73 -24.03
CA ARG A 360 13.84 14.31 -23.90
C ARG A 360 13.29 13.69 -22.60
N ALA A 361 13.23 14.45 -21.51
CA ALA A 361 12.62 14.01 -20.25
C ALA A 361 11.09 13.86 -20.38
N VAL A 362 10.41 14.79 -21.04
CA VAL A 362 8.98 14.69 -21.35
C VAL A 362 8.69 13.49 -22.28
N ASP A 363 9.46 13.33 -23.35
CA ASP A 363 9.34 12.20 -24.28
C ASP A 363 9.56 10.84 -23.56
N LEU A 364 10.48 10.78 -22.58
CA LEU A 364 10.70 9.62 -21.71
C LEU A 364 9.54 9.38 -20.73
N ASN A 365 9.03 10.41 -20.05
CA ASN A 365 7.91 10.30 -19.10
C ASN A 365 6.65 9.74 -19.78
N VAL A 366 6.30 10.25 -20.97
CA VAL A 366 5.18 9.73 -21.77
C VAL A 366 5.38 8.25 -22.10
N LYS A 367 6.58 7.86 -22.55
CA LYS A 367 6.88 6.46 -22.86
C LYS A 367 6.84 5.55 -21.62
N ILE A 368 7.35 6.01 -20.48
CA ILE A 368 7.28 5.28 -19.20
C ILE A 368 5.83 5.05 -18.78
N LEU A 369 4.95 6.04 -18.96
CA LEU A 369 3.53 5.92 -18.64
C LEU A 369 2.81 4.91 -19.56
N ASP A 370 3.01 5.00 -20.87
CA ASP A 370 2.42 4.06 -21.85
C ASP A 370 2.90 2.61 -21.60
N LEU A 371 4.19 2.41 -21.30
CA LEU A 371 4.75 1.11 -20.93
C LEU A 371 4.22 0.60 -19.58
N SER A 372 4.12 1.47 -18.57
CA SER A 372 3.58 1.14 -17.25
C SER A 372 2.14 0.61 -17.35
N ASN A 373 1.29 1.29 -18.11
CA ASN A 373 -0.09 0.87 -18.36
C ASN A 373 -0.15 -0.46 -19.15
N THR A 374 0.69 -0.61 -20.18
CA THR A 374 0.77 -1.83 -21.01
C THR A 374 1.24 -3.05 -20.20
N PHE A 375 2.16 -2.85 -19.25
CA PHE A 375 2.62 -3.89 -18.34
C PHE A 375 1.54 -4.25 -17.30
N LEU A 376 0.95 -3.26 -16.63
CA LEU A 376 -0.13 -3.49 -15.65
C LEU A 376 -1.30 -4.29 -16.24
N MET A 377 -1.78 -3.92 -17.44
CA MET A 377 -2.82 -4.66 -18.16
C MET A 377 -2.39 -6.10 -18.51
N GLY A 378 -1.10 -6.35 -18.70
CA GLY A 378 -0.53 -7.67 -18.95
C GLY A 378 -0.40 -8.54 -17.70
N THR A 379 -0.13 -7.96 -16.53
CA THR A 379 0.21 -8.72 -15.31
C THR A 379 -0.86 -9.74 -14.92
N ASN A 380 -2.14 -9.45 -15.06
CA ASN A 380 -3.24 -10.37 -14.74
C ASN A 380 -3.81 -11.11 -15.98
N PHE A 381 -3.14 -11.05 -17.15
CA PHE A 381 -3.67 -11.66 -18.37
C PHE A 381 -3.59 -13.20 -18.32
N PRO A 382 -4.70 -13.94 -18.46
CA PRO A 382 -4.72 -15.39 -18.33
C PRO A 382 -4.00 -16.08 -19.49
N ASN A 383 -3.37 -17.23 -19.22
CA ASN A 383 -2.81 -18.10 -20.24
C ASN A 383 -3.79 -19.25 -20.56
N LYS A 384 -3.68 -19.82 -21.76
CA LYS A 384 -4.52 -20.94 -22.22
C LYS A 384 -3.66 -22.11 -22.68
N ILE A 385 -4.14 -23.31 -22.44
CA ILE A 385 -3.54 -24.57 -22.90
C ILE A 385 -4.61 -25.45 -23.54
N GLU A 386 -4.24 -26.35 -24.45
CA GLU A 386 -5.17 -27.35 -24.95
C GLU A 386 -5.46 -28.43 -23.91
N LYS A 387 -6.72 -28.86 -23.81
CA LYS A 387 -7.18 -29.89 -22.86
C LYS A 387 -6.34 -31.16 -22.88
N HIS A 388 -5.96 -31.62 -24.07
CA HIS A 388 -5.24 -32.88 -24.26
C HIS A 388 -3.81 -32.87 -23.68
N LEU A 389 -3.29 -31.70 -23.30
CA LEU A 389 -1.98 -31.53 -22.66
C LEU A 389 -2.06 -31.53 -21.12
N LEU A 390 -3.27 -31.59 -20.54
CA LEU A 390 -3.49 -31.67 -19.09
C LEU A 390 -4.25 -32.96 -18.71
N PRO A 391 -3.96 -33.59 -17.56
CA PRO A 391 -4.75 -34.71 -17.04
C PRO A 391 -6.23 -34.34 -16.84
N GLU A 392 -7.15 -35.17 -17.32
CA GLU A 392 -8.60 -34.86 -17.30
C GLU A 392 -9.13 -34.55 -15.89
N HIS A 393 -8.61 -35.23 -14.86
CA HIS A 393 -9.06 -35.06 -13.48
C HIS A 393 -8.79 -33.65 -12.92
N ILE A 394 -7.82 -32.91 -13.45
CA ILE A 394 -7.57 -31.53 -13.01
C ILE A 394 -8.36 -30.47 -13.80
N HIS A 395 -8.96 -30.80 -14.96
CA HIS A 395 -9.68 -29.82 -15.80
C HIS A 395 -10.81 -29.11 -15.04
N ARG A 396 -11.46 -29.79 -14.10
CA ARG A 396 -12.57 -29.27 -13.27
C ARG A 396 -12.18 -28.12 -12.33
N ASN A 397 -10.90 -27.87 -12.10
CA ASN A 397 -10.41 -26.83 -11.19
C ASN A 397 -10.17 -25.48 -11.90
N PHE A 398 -10.40 -25.42 -13.20
CA PHE A 398 -10.05 -24.31 -14.08
C PHE A 398 -11.23 -23.93 -14.99
N ALA A 399 -11.22 -22.70 -15.51
CA ALA A 399 -12.19 -22.30 -16.51
C ALA A 399 -11.91 -22.99 -17.86
N VAL A 400 -12.96 -23.34 -18.60
CA VAL A 400 -12.87 -24.12 -19.83
C VAL A 400 -13.57 -23.39 -20.98
N THR A 401 -12.92 -23.32 -22.14
CA THR A 401 -13.46 -22.63 -23.33
C THR A 401 -13.12 -23.43 -24.60
N GLY A 402 -14.14 -24.12 -25.15
CA GLY A 402 -13.95 -25.03 -26.28
C GLY A 402 -12.99 -26.17 -25.96
N ASN A 403 -11.92 -26.32 -26.76
CA ASN A 403 -10.85 -27.29 -26.50
C ASN A 403 -9.73 -26.77 -25.57
N HIS A 404 -9.87 -25.57 -24.99
CA HIS A 404 -8.84 -24.99 -24.12
C HIS A 404 -9.26 -24.99 -22.65
N VAL A 405 -8.26 -25.12 -21.79
CA VAL A 405 -8.31 -24.76 -20.37
C VAL A 405 -7.68 -23.38 -20.20
N ILE A 406 -8.30 -22.53 -19.39
CA ILE A 406 -7.88 -21.16 -19.09
C ILE A 406 -7.33 -21.12 -17.66
N ILE A 407 -6.12 -20.60 -17.51
CA ILE A 407 -5.41 -20.45 -16.25
C ILE A 407 -5.23 -18.94 -15.98
N ASP A 408 -5.94 -18.42 -14.99
CA ASP A 408 -6.04 -17.00 -14.65
C ASP A 408 -5.32 -16.61 -13.35
N GLY A 409 -4.81 -17.59 -12.59
CA GLY A 409 -3.98 -17.36 -11.42
C GLY A 409 -3.04 -18.52 -11.07
N LEU A 410 -2.48 -18.48 -9.87
CA LEU A 410 -1.52 -19.49 -9.37
C LEU A 410 -2.19 -20.70 -8.70
N HIS A 411 -3.48 -20.61 -8.35
CA HIS A 411 -4.23 -21.65 -7.61
C HIS A 411 -3.48 -22.21 -6.38
N ALA A 412 -2.66 -21.40 -5.70
CA ALA A 412 -1.66 -21.86 -4.73
C ALA A 412 -2.23 -22.50 -3.44
N GLU A 413 -3.53 -22.34 -3.19
CA GLU A 413 -4.28 -22.97 -2.09
C GLU A 413 -4.96 -24.30 -2.51
N ALA A 414 -4.80 -24.74 -3.75
CA ALA A 414 -5.46 -25.96 -4.23
C ALA A 414 -4.85 -27.22 -3.58
N PRO A 415 -5.68 -28.16 -3.08
CA PRO A 415 -5.18 -29.33 -2.36
C PRO A 415 -4.49 -30.38 -3.24
N ASP A 416 -4.65 -30.27 -4.55
CA ASP A 416 -4.07 -31.16 -5.57
C ASP A 416 -2.76 -30.55 -6.10
N ASP A 417 -1.65 -31.26 -5.91
CA ASP A 417 -0.31 -30.83 -6.32
C ASP A 417 -0.22 -30.56 -7.82
N LEU A 418 -0.92 -31.34 -8.65
CA LEU A 418 -0.91 -31.17 -10.11
C LEU A 418 -1.70 -29.93 -10.53
N VAL A 419 -2.71 -29.53 -9.76
CA VAL A 419 -3.41 -28.25 -9.96
C VAL A 419 -2.48 -27.07 -9.66
N ARG A 420 -1.76 -27.10 -8.53
CA ARG A 420 -0.79 -26.05 -8.17
C ARG A 420 0.36 -25.97 -9.17
N GLU A 421 0.93 -27.12 -9.56
CA GLU A 421 2.03 -27.19 -10.53
C GLU A 421 1.61 -26.70 -11.93
N ALA A 422 0.48 -27.18 -12.47
CA ALA A 422 -0.02 -26.78 -13.78
C ALA A 422 -0.37 -25.29 -13.79
N ALA A 423 -1.03 -24.79 -12.74
CA ALA A 423 -1.32 -23.37 -12.59
C ALA A 423 -0.05 -22.52 -12.59
N TYR A 424 0.93 -22.87 -11.76
CA TYR A 424 2.21 -22.16 -11.67
C TYR A 424 2.95 -22.13 -13.01
N LYS A 425 3.16 -23.29 -13.64
CA LYS A 425 3.91 -23.40 -14.90
C LYS A 425 3.21 -22.70 -16.07
N ILE A 426 1.89 -22.78 -16.16
CA ILE A 426 1.14 -22.20 -17.29
C ILE A 426 0.86 -20.71 -17.08
N PHE A 427 0.45 -20.27 -15.88
CA PHE A 427 0.21 -18.86 -15.61
C PHE A 427 1.50 -18.02 -15.71
N LEU A 428 2.63 -18.58 -15.29
CA LEU A 428 3.93 -17.91 -15.35
C LEU A 428 4.70 -18.15 -16.66
N TYR A 429 4.12 -18.82 -17.66
CA TYR A 429 4.82 -19.10 -18.92
C TYR A 429 5.29 -17.80 -19.63
N PRO A 430 6.56 -17.72 -20.10
CA PRO A 430 7.14 -16.52 -20.69
C PRO A 430 6.32 -15.91 -21.84
N ASN A 431 6.09 -14.60 -21.74
CA ASN A 431 5.44 -13.81 -22.79
C ASN A 431 6.42 -12.78 -23.35
N ALA A 432 6.85 -12.98 -24.60
CA ALA A 432 7.85 -12.13 -25.26
C ALA A 432 7.43 -10.65 -25.39
N GLY A 433 6.12 -10.37 -25.49
CA GLY A 433 5.61 -9.00 -25.51
C GLY A 433 5.73 -8.31 -24.15
N GLN A 434 5.44 -9.02 -23.07
CA GLN A 434 5.56 -8.51 -21.70
C GLN A 434 7.02 -8.42 -21.22
N LEU A 435 7.88 -9.38 -21.60
CA LEU A 435 9.34 -9.29 -21.38
C LEU A 435 9.90 -8.01 -21.99
N LYS A 436 9.63 -7.78 -23.28
CA LYS A 436 10.05 -6.55 -23.97
C LYS A 436 9.44 -5.29 -23.35
N CYS A 437 8.18 -5.33 -22.91
CA CYS A 437 7.53 -4.20 -22.24
C CYS A 437 8.23 -3.84 -20.91
N LEU A 438 8.60 -4.84 -20.11
CA LEU A 438 9.33 -4.65 -18.86
C LEU A 438 10.76 -4.15 -19.11
N GLU A 439 11.48 -4.74 -20.05
CA GLU A 439 12.86 -4.37 -20.38
C GLU A 439 12.94 -2.94 -20.96
N GLU A 440 12.00 -2.54 -21.81
CA GLU A 440 11.87 -1.14 -22.20
C GLU A 440 11.47 -0.24 -21.03
N LEU A 441 10.57 -0.65 -20.12
CA LEU A 441 10.16 0.17 -18.97
C LEU A 441 11.34 0.48 -18.05
N LEU A 442 12.10 -0.54 -17.65
CA LEU A 442 13.27 -0.40 -16.77
C LEU A 442 14.37 0.44 -17.44
N SER A 443 14.64 0.21 -18.73
CA SER A 443 15.64 0.98 -19.48
C SER A 443 15.24 2.47 -19.63
N ASN A 444 13.97 2.78 -19.90
CA ASN A 444 13.55 4.18 -20.02
C ASN A 444 13.53 4.89 -18.66
N ARG A 445 13.24 4.17 -17.56
CA ARG A 445 13.36 4.66 -16.18
C ARG A 445 14.80 5.05 -15.80
N ASP A 446 15.78 4.23 -16.15
CA ASP A 446 17.20 4.56 -15.98
C ASP A 446 17.63 5.75 -16.85
N LEU A 447 17.23 5.78 -18.13
CA LEU A 447 17.53 6.89 -19.05
C LEU A 447 16.93 8.22 -18.57
N LEU A 448 15.80 8.19 -17.87
CA LEU A 448 15.22 9.36 -17.19
C LEU A 448 16.03 9.73 -15.95
N ALA A 449 16.34 8.77 -15.08
CA ALA A 449 17.07 9.02 -13.83
C ALA A 449 18.43 9.69 -14.10
N LYS A 450 19.22 9.14 -15.04
CA LYS A 450 20.50 9.70 -15.50
C LYS A 450 20.36 11.06 -16.19
N LEU A 451 19.22 11.33 -16.82
CA LEU A 451 18.94 12.62 -17.47
C LEU A 451 18.62 13.72 -16.45
N VAL A 452 18.02 13.39 -15.30
CA VAL A 452 17.75 14.32 -14.19
C VAL A 452 18.77 14.20 -13.03
N GLY A 453 19.98 13.68 -13.31
CA GLY A 453 21.14 13.78 -12.42
C GLY A 453 21.42 12.59 -11.47
N TYR A 454 20.62 11.52 -11.51
CA TYR A 454 20.76 10.37 -10.60
C TYR A 454 21.53 9.21 -11.25
N SER A 455 22.28 8.44 -10.45
CA SER A 455 23.09 7.30 -10.88
C SER A 455 22.25 6.10 -11.36
N THR A 456 21.12 5.83 -10.69
CA THR A 456 20.15 4.77 -11.00
C THR A 456 18.71 5.25 -10.76
N TYR A 457 17.71 4.49 -11.20
CA TYR A 457 16.31 4.79 -10.86
C TYR A 457 16.05 4.63 -9.36
N SER A 458 16.65 3.64 -8.70
CA SER A 458 16.53 3.49 -7.24
C SER A 458 17.03 4.73 -6.48
N HIS A 459 18.16 5.32 -6.86
CA HIS A 459 18.63 6.57 -6.24
C HIS A 459 17.60 7.70 -6.36
N ARG A 460 16.93 7.84 -7.51
CA ARG A 460 15.85 8.82 -7.70
C ARG A 460 14.58 8.50 -6.91
N ALA A 461 14.26 7.21 -6.76
CA ALA A 461 13.03 6.75 -6.12
C ALA A 461 13.10 6.71 -4.57
N LEU A 462 14.30 6.64 -4.02
CA LEU A 462 14.57 6.51 -2.58
C LEU A 462 14.92 7.84 -1.90
N GLN A 463 15.12 8.93 -2.65
CA GLN A 463 15.38 10.25 -2.07
C GLN A 463 14.28 10.66 -1.08
N GLY A 464 14.66 11.02 0.15
CA GLY A 464 13.75 11.41 1.23
C GLY A 464 13.03 10.29 1.98
N THR A 465 13.28 9.02 1.64
CA THR A 465 12.79 7.83 2.40
C THR A 465 13.56 7.62 3.72
N ILE A 466 13.15 6.65 4.55
CA ILE A 466 13.92 6.24 5.74
C ILE A 466 15.29 5.68 5.31
N ALA A 467 15.33 4.85 4.27
CA ALA A 467 16.56 4.22 3.76
C ALA A 467 17.43 5.15 2.91
N LYS A 468 16.86 6.19 2.29
CA LYS A 468 17.52 7.24 1.48
C LYS A 468 18.19 6.82 0.17
N ASN A 469 18.83 5.65 0.11
CA ASN A 469 19.63 5.17 -1.03
C ASN A 469 19.54 3.63 -1.15
N PRO A 470 19.81 3.04 -2.33
CA PRO A 470 19.67 1.59 -2.52
C PRO A 470 20.75 0.78 -1.80
N GLU A 471 21.91 1.35 -1.48
CA GLU A 471 22.99 0.68 -0.75
C GLU A 471 22.53 0.33 0.69
N THR A 472 21.89 1.27 1.38
CA THR A 472 21.24 1.07 2.69
C THR A 472 20.08 0.07 2.62
N VAL A 473 19.30 0.06 1.52
CA VAL A 473 18.26 -0.96 1.30
C VAL A 473 18.88 -2.35 1.14
N MET A 474 19.95 -2.47 0.35
CA MET A 474 20.64 -3.75 0.14
C MET A 474 21.29 -4.26 1.42
N GLU A 475 21.96 -3.41 2.20
CA GLU A 475 22.54 -3.81 3.50
C GLU A 475 21.45 -4.35 4.45
N PHE A 476 20.31 -3.68 4.53
CA PHE A 476 19.16 -4.12 5.32
C PHE A 476 18.62 -5.48 4.86
N LEU A 477 18.44 -5.67 3.56
CA LEU A 477 17.89 -6.92 2.99
C LEU A 477 18.87 -8.10 3.12
N GLU A 478 20.18 -7.87 2.95
CA GLU A 478 21.19 -8.92 3.10
C GLU A 478 21.38 -9.30 4.57
N LYS A 479 21.50 -8.32 5.49
CA LYS A 479 21.51 -8.61 6.94
C LYS A 479 20.26 -9.34 7.42
N LEU A 480 19.08 -9.00 6.90
CA LEU A 480 17.84 -9.70 7.22
C LEU A 480 17.87 -11.15 6.70
N SER A 481 18.28 -11.36 5.44
CA SER A 481 18.46 -12.68 4.85
C SER A 481 19.39 -13.58 5.67
N ASP A 482 20.52 -13.05 6.11
CA ASP A 482 21.50 -13.79 6.91
C ASP A 482 20.90 -14.23 8.26
N LYS A 483 20.14 -13.36 8.94
CA LYS A 483 19.48 -13.67 10.21
C LYS A 483 18.27 -14.61 10.06
N LEU A 484 17.61 -14.62 8.92
CA LEU A 484 16.47 -15.50 8.62
C LEU A 484 16.89 -16.91 8.15
N SER A 485 18.10 -17.05 7.59
CA SER A 485 18.61 -18.25 6.91
C SER A 485 18.26 -19.58 7.62
N GLU A 486 18.69 -19.78 8.86
CA GLU A 486 18.46 -21.00 9.64
C GLU A 486 16.98 -21.27 9.92
N ARG A 487 16.20 -20.21 10.20
CA ARG A 487 14.75 -20.31 10.45
C ARG A 487 14.00 -20.68 9.16
N THR A 488 14.40 -20.09 8.03
CA THR A 488 13.84 -20.38 6.70
C THR A 488 14.07 -21.83 6.28
N VAL A 489 15.26 -22.39 6.55
CA VAL A 489 15.54 -23.81 6.30
C VAL A 489 14.60 -24.69 7.14
N LYS A 490 14.48 -24.41 8.45
CA LYS A 490 13.56 -25.14 9.36
C LYS A 490 12.10 -25.05 8.93
N ASP A 491 11.66 -23.88 8.44
CA ASP A 491 10.32 -23.70 7.88
C ASP A 491 10.10 -24.54 6.62
N PHE A 492 11.04 -24.55 5.67
CA PHE A 492 10.95 -25.41 4.48
C PHE A 492 11.04 -26.91 4.81
N GLU A 493 11.81 -27.31 5.82
CA GLU A 493 11.80 -28.69 6.34
C GLU A 493 10.44 -29.07 6.93
N MET A 494 9.81 -28.16 7.68
CA MET A 494 8.46 -28.33 8.24
C MET A 494 7.40 -28.48 7.14
N ILE A 495 7.45 -27.63 6.12
CA ILE A 495 6.59 -27.67 4.94
C ILE A 495 6.81 -28.98 4.15
N ARG A 496 8.07 -29.38 3.93
CA ARG A 496 8.42 -30.66 3.27
C ARG A 496 7.91 -31.85 4.07
N GLY A 497 8.00 -31.82 5.39
CA GLY A 497 7.43 -32.85 6.28
C GLY A 497 5.91 -32.98 6.13
N MET A 498 5.18 -31.87 6.03
CA MET A 498 3.74 -31.88 5.76
C MET A 498 3.42 -32.39 4.35
N LYS A 499 4.20 -31.99 3.34
CA LYS A 499 4.08 -32.51 1.97
C LYS A 499 4.25 -34.03 1.94
N MET A 500 5.32 -34.56 2.54
CA MET A 500 5.57 -36.01 2.61
C MET A 500 4.51 -36.77 3.41
N LYS A 501 3.86 -36.12 4.40
CA LYS A 501 2.73 -36.69 5.15
C LYS A 501 1.46 -36.84 4.29
N LEU A 502 1.13 -35.84 3.48
CA LEU A 502 -0.10 -35.83 2.66
C LEU A 502 0.07 -36.47 1.28
N ASN A 503 1.22 -36.30 0.65
CA ASN A 503 1.58 -36.89 -0.63
C ASN A 503 2.95 -37.62 -0.55
N PRO A 504 3.00 -38.84 -0.01
CA PRO A 504 4.25 -39.61 0.09
C PRO A 504 4.93 -39.93 -1.25
N GLN A 505 4.27 -39.69 -2.39
CA GLN A 505 4.81 -39.95 -3.73
C GLN A 505 5.58 -38.74 -4.31
N ASN A 506 5.43 -37.54 -3.73
CA ASN A 506 6.12 -36.32 -4.18
C ASN A 506 6.76 -35.61 -2.97
N SER A 507 8.05 -35.84 -2.73
CA SER A 507 8.79 -35.29 -1.58
C SER A 507 9.58 -34.02 -1.88
N GLU A 508 9.72 -33.63 -3.15
CA GLU A 508 10.41 -32.39 -3.54
C GLU A 508 9.52 -31.17 -3.26
N LEU A 509 10.10 -30.12 -2.66
CA LEU A 509 9.35 -28.92 -2.28
C LEU A 509 9.57 -27.82 -3.33
N MET A 510 8.49 -27.42 -4.00
CA MET A 510 8.54 -26.50 -5.14
C MET A 510 7.88 -25.15 -4.81
N PRO A 511 8.16 -24.05 -5.55
CA PRO A 511 7.63 -22.71 -5.26
C PRO A 511 6.10 -22.56 -5.18
N TRP A 512 5.33 -23.53 -5.66
CA TRP A 512 3.86 -23.57 -5.59
C TRP A 512 3.30 -24.32 -4.37
N ASP A 513 4.16 -24.89 -3.52
CA ASP A 513 3.79 -25.70 -2.36
C ASP A 513 3.63 -24.94 -1.02
N PRO A 514 4.47 -23.93 -0.68
CA PRO A 514 4.42 -23.27 0.63
C PRO A 514 3.06 -22.69 1.05
N PRO A 515 2.27 -22.02 0.19
CA PRO A 515 1.01 -21.40 0.62
C PRO A 515 0.02 -22.44 1.15
N TYR A 516 -0.30 -23.46 0.34
CA TYR A 516 -1.17 -24.57 0.75
C TYR A 516 -0.66 -25.29 2.01
N TYR A 517 0.58 -25.79 2.03
CA TYR A 517 1.03 -26.61 3.16
C TYR A 517 1.27 -25.81 4.45
N SER A 518 1.66 -24.53 4.38
CA SER A 518 1.68 -23.67 5.58
C SER A 518 0.25 -23.40 6.08
N GLY A 519 -0.74 -23.27 5.19
CA GLY A 519 -2.16 -23.31 5.52
C GLY A 519 -2.56 -24.59 6.26
N VAL A 520 -2.18 -25.77 5.75
CA VAL A 520 -2.42 -27.08 6.39
C VAL A 520 -1.75 -27.17 7.77
N ILE A 521 -0.48 -26.77 7.92
CA ILE A 521 0.22 -26.84 9.22
C ILE A 521 -0.45 -25.92 10.25
N ARG A 522 -0.87 -24.71 9.85
CA ARG A 522 -1.62 -23.78 10.71
C ARG A 522 -2.98 -24.35 11.13
N ALA A 523 -3.71 -24.97 10.20
CA ALA A 523 -4.98 -25.63 10.50
C ALA A 523 -4.83 -26.83 11.44
N GLU A 524 -3.87 -27.73 11.18
CA GLU A 524 -3.64 -28.94 11.97
C GLU A 524 -3.15 -28.65 13.38
N ARG A 525 -2.23 -27.67 13.56
CA ARG A 525 -1.66 -27.36 14.88
C ARG A 525 -2.59 -26.52 15.75
N TYR A 526 -3.20 -25.48 15.19
CA TYR A 526 -3.85 -24.44 15.99
C TYR A 526 -5.38 -24.44 15.90
N ASN A 527 -5.98 -25.28 15.06
CA ASN A 527 -7.44 -25.38 14.85
C ASN A 527 -8.11 -24.00 14.68
N ILE A 528 -7.80 -23.36 13.55
CA ILE A 528 -8.28 -22.03 13.18
C ILE A 528 -9.28 -22.14 12.04
N GLU A 529 -10.36 -22.89 12.28
CA GLU A 529 -11.52 -22.83 11.42
C GLU A 529 -12.21 -21.44 11.58
N PRO A 530 -12.52 -20.71 10.51
CA PRO A 530 -13.25 -19.44 10.61
C PRO A 530 -14.61 -19.56 11.31
N SER A 531 -15.23 -20.74 11.25
CA SER A 531 -16.46 -21.11 11.97
C SER A 531 -16.41 -20.78 13.47
N LEU A 532 -15.25 -20.96 14.12
CA LEU A 532 -15.04 -20.76 15.55
C LEU A 532 -14.83 -19.28 15.91
N TYR A 533 -14.22 -18.50 15.03
CA TYR A 533 -13.77 -17.13 15.31
C TYR A 533 -14.75 -16.06 14.81
N CYS A 534 -15.29 -16.21 13.60
CA CYS A 534 -16.21 -15.24 12.99
C CYS A 534 -17.38 -14.82 13.89
N PRO A 535 -18.01 -15.70 14.69
CA PRO A 535 -19.11 -15.31 15.59
C PRO A 535 -18.76 -14.22 16.62
N PHE A 536 -17.48 -14.06 16.99
CA PHE A 536 -17.02 -13.03 17.93
C PHE A 536 -16.72 -11.68 17.28
N PHE A 537 -16.53 -11.66 15.95
CA PHE A 537 -16.11 -10.50 15.17
C PHE A 537 -17.24 -9.96 14.29
N SER A 538 -18.36 -9.58 14.92
CA SER A 538 -19.40 -8.82 14.22
C SER A 538 -18.88 -7.41 13.85
N LEU A 539 -19.24 -6.90 12.68
CA LEU A 539 -18.71 -5.64 12.14
C LEU A 539 -18.83 -4.47 13.13
N GLY A 540 -19.99 -4.30 13.75
CA GLY A 540 -20.20 -3.27 14.78
C GLY A 540 -19.42 -3.51 16.06
N ALA A 541 -19.08 -4.75 16.42
CA ALA A 541 -18.16 -5.01 17.53
C ALA A 541 -16.73 -4.60 17.17
N CYS A 542 -16.26 -4.86 15.94
CA CYS A 542 -14.95 -4.39 15.49
C CYS A 542 -14.87 -2.84 15.45
N MET A 543 -15.95 -2.18 15.00
CA MET A 543 -16.05 -0.71 15.05
C MET A 543 -16.13 -0.15 16.49
N GLU A 544 -16.77 -0.86 17.41
CA GLU A 544 -16.73 -0.54 18.85
C GLU A 544 -15.30 -0.67 19.40
N GLY A 545 -14.56 -1.71 19.00
CA GLY A 545 -13.16 -1.92 19.36
C GLY A 545 -12.26 -0.76 18.93
N LEU A 546 -12.39 -0.32 17.67
CA LEU A 546 -11.69 0.86 17.15
C LEU A 546 -12.06 2.14 17.92
N ASN A 547 -13.35 2.36 18.20
CA ASN A 547 -13.80 3.52 18.97
C ASN A 547 -13.23 3.54 20.41
N ILE A 548 -13.24 2.39 21.10
CA ILE A 548 -12.65 2.23 22.44
C ILE A 548 -11.12 2.46 22.40
N LEU A 549 -10.44 1.89 21.41
CA LEU A 549 -9.00 2.04 21.24
C LEU A 549 -8.61 3.50 21.00
N PHE A 550 -9.24 4.18 20.04
CA PHE A 550 -8.90 5.58 19.74
C PHE A 550 -9.34 6.55 20.84
N THR A 551 -10.40 6.27 21.58
CA THR A 551 -10.79 7.09 22.73
C THR A 551 -9.71 7.00 23.82
N LYS A 552 -9.24 5.79 24.17
CA LYS A 552 -8.21 5.58 25.20
C LYS A 552 -6.81 6.02 24.77
N LEU A 553 -6.44 5.77 23.51
CA LEU A 553 -5.08 6.00 23.00
C LEU A 553 -4.88 7.44 22.51
N LEU A 554 -5.86 7.98 21.77
CA LEU A 554 -5.73 9.21 20.96
C LEU A 554 -6.74 10.30 21.34
N GLY A 555 -7.61 10.08 22.32
CA GLY A 555 -8.67 11.04 22.69
C GLY A 555 -9.73 11.23 21.60
N ILE A 556 -9.88 10.26 20.69
CA ILE A 556 -10.77 10.34 19.52
C ILE A 556 -12.00 9.46 19.71
N THR A 557 -13.19 10.03 19.50
CA THR A 557 -14.46 9.30 19.42
C THR A 557 -14.99 9.32 17.98
N LEU A 558 -15.52 8.18 17.53
CA LEU A 558 -16.14 8.00 16.22
C LEU A 558 -17.67 8.13 16.35
N TYR A 559 -18.24 9.15 15.69
CA TYR A 559 -19.69 9.39 15.70
C TYR A 559 -20.29 8.98 14.36
N ALA A 560 -21.23 8.03 14.38
CA ALA A 560 -21.97 7.64 13.19
C ALA A 560 -23.00 8.71 12.80
N GLU A 561 -22.80 9.34 11.65
CA GLU A 561 -23.71 10.33 11.07
C GLU A 561 -24.59 9.72 9.99
N GLN A 562 -25.77 10.32 9.77
CA GLN A 562 -26.59 10.03 8.60
C GLN A 562 -26.12 10.91 7.42
N PRO A 563 -25.63 10.33 6.31
CA PRO A 563 -25.29 11.11 5.13
C PRO A 563 -26.56 11.68 4.47
N ALA A 564 -26.49 12.93 4.03
CA ALA A 564 -27.58 13.64 3.38
C ALA A 564 -27.98 13.01 2.03
N LYS A 565 -29.09 13.53 1.49
CA LYS A 565 -29.65 13.12 0.20
C LYS A 565 -28.64 13.43 -0.92
N GLY A 566 -28.16 12.38 -1.59
CA GLY A 566 -27.13 12.47 -2.63
C GLY A 566 -25.67 12.58 -2.13
N GLU A 567 -25.41 12.56 -0.81
CA GLU A 567 -24.04 12.64 -0.24
C GLU A 567 -23.23 11.35 -0.48
N VAL A 568 -23.89 10.22 -0.70
CA VAL A 568 -23.29 8.89 -0.92
C VAL A 568 -23.81 8.21 -2.18
N TRP A 569 -22.94 7.41 -2.80
CA TRP A 569 -23.12 6.68 -4.07
C TRP A 569 -23.82 5.32 -3.91
N CYS A 570 -24.00 4.83 -2.69
CA CYS A 570 -24.68 3.57 -2.38
C CYS A 570 -25.28 3.64 -0.96
N GLU A 571 -26.42 2.98 -0.73
CA GLU A 571 -27.17 3.07 0.54
C GLU A 571 -26.47 2.38 1.71
N ASP A 572 -25.59 1.42 1.46
CA ASP A 572 -24.84 0.72 2.50
C ASP A 572 -23.66 1.55 3.06
N VAL A 573 -23.27 2.64 2.38
CA VAL A 573 -22.17 3.50 2.83
C VAL A 573 -22.54 4.21 4.13
N ARG A 574 -21.71 4.05 5.16
CA ARG A 574 -21.83 4.79 6.43
C ARG A 574 -20.94 6.02 6.43
N LYS A 575 -21.34 7.06 7.17
CA LYS A 575 -20.51 8.24 7.44
C LYS A 575 -20.12 8.27 8.91
N LEU A 576 -18.86 8.55 9.18
CA LEU A 576 -18.32 8.82 10.52
C LEU A 576 -17.81 10.25 10.57
N ALA A 577 -18.19 10.99 11.61
CA ALA A 577 -17.47 12.16 12.08
C ALA A 577 -16.39 11.71 13.08
N VAL A 578 -15.16 12.17 12.90
CA VAL A 578 -14.02 11.86 13.76
C VAL A 578 -13.76 13.07 14.66
N VAL A 579 -13.94 12.91 15.98
CA VAL A 579 -13.93 14.02 16.93
C VAL A 579 -12.89 13.78 18.02
N HIS A 580 -11.98 14.73 18.22
CA HIS A 580 -10.98 14.75 19.29
C HIS A 580 -11.51 15.51 20.52
N GLU A 581 -11.19 15.02 21.70
CA GLU A 581 -11.68 15.53 23.00
C GLU A 581 -11.42 17.02 23.26
N SER A 582 -10.35 17.59 22.68
CA SER A 582 -9.98 19.01 22.85
C SER A 582 -9.92 19.83 21.56
N GLU A 583 -9.78 19.20 20.38
CA GLU A 583 -9.75 19.90 19.08
C GLU A 583 -11.11 19.88 18.34
N GLY A 584 -12.09 19.12 18.85
CA GLY A 584 -13.38 18.97 18.21
C GLY A 584 -13.31 18.13 16.93
N LEU A 585 -14.10 18.51 15.91
CA LEU A 585 -14.19 17.75 14.66
C LEU A 585 -12.87 17.79 13.87
N LEU A 586 -12.23 16.63 13.71
CA LEU A 586 -11.01 16.46 12.91
C LEU A 586 -11.33 16.31 11.42
N GLY A 587 -12.38 15.55 11.08
CA GLY A 587 -12.77 15.26 9.69
C GLY A 587 -13.80 14.14 9.57
N TYR A 588 -13.95 13.60 8.36
CA TYR A 588 -14.97 12.59 8.05
C TYR A 588 -14.41 11.36 7.33
N ILE A 589 -14.92 10.18 7.69
CA ILE A 589 -14.64 8.90 7.03
C ILE A 589 -15.95 8.37 6.42
N TYR A 590 -15.91 7.97 5.16
CA TYR A 590 -16.98 7.24 4.49
C TYR A 590 -16.60 5.75 4.44
N CYS A 591 -17.43 4.88 5.00
CA CYS A 591 -17.17 3.44 5.08
C CYS A 591 -17.94 2.71 3.96
N ASP A 592 -17.25 2.36 2.89
CA ASP A 592 -17.76 1.55 1.77
C ASP A 592 -17.29 0.10 1.94
N PHE A 593 -17.85 -0.57 2.94
CA PHE A 593 -17.31 -1.85 3.44
C PHE A 593 -17.81 -3.10 2.72
N PHE A 594 -18.87 -3.03 1.91
CA PHE A 594 -19.54 -4.23 1.41
C PHE A 594 -19.24 -4.52 -0.07
N GLN A 595 -19.25 -5.82 -0.42
CA GLN A 595 -19.15 -6.28 -1.81
C GLN A 595 -20.37 -5.84 -2.64
N ARG A 596 -20.14 -5.49 -3.91
CA ARG A 596 -21.18 -5.24 -4.93
C ARG A 596 -20.63 -5.50 -6.33
N ALA A 597 -21.52 -5.59 -7.33
CA ALA A 597 -21.11 -5.62 -8.74
C ALA A 597 -20.28 -4.39 -9.12
N ASP A 598 -19.41 -4.54 -10.13
CA ASP A 598 -18.45 -3.56 -10.65
C ASP A 598 -17.41 -2.97 -9.66
N LYS A 599 -17.52 -3.20 -8.35
CA LYS A 599 -16.52 -2.78 -7.35
C LYS A 599 -15.25 -3.65 -7.46
N PRO A 600 -14.04 -3.08 -7.43
CA PRO A 600 -12.82 -3.87 -7.43
C PRO A 600 -12.65 -4.64 -6.11
N HIS A 601 -12.14 -5.86 -6.21
CA HIS A 601 -11.80 -6.70 -5.06
C HIS A 601 -10.42 -6.30 -4.50
N GLN A 602 -10.31 -5.03 -4.11
CA GLN A 602 -9.20 -4.45 -3.38
C GLN A 602 -9.78 -3.67 -2.19
N ASP A 603 -9.18 -3.87 -1.01
CA ASP A 603 -9.42 -3.06 0.17
C ASP A 603 -8.41 -1.89 0.17
N CYS A 604 -8.86 -0.66 0.45
CA CYS A 604 -8.05 0.55 0.27
C CYS A 604 -8.64 1.81 0.95
N HIS A 605 -7.78 2.60 1.58
CA HIS A 605 -8.00 4.00 1.94
C HIS A 605 -7.86 4.93 0.72
N PHE A 606 -8.85 5.82 0.52
CA PHE A 606 -8.79 6.91 -0.46
C PHE A 606 -8.93 8.27 0.22
N THR A 607 -8.01 9.20 -0.05
CA THR A 607 -8.24 10.63 0.22
C THR A 607 -9.28 11.16 -0.76
N ILE A 608 -10.21 12.00 -0.29
CA ILE A 608 -11.18 12.74 -1.11
C ILE A 608 -10.95 14.26 -1.00
N ARG A 609 -10.54 14.70 0.20
CA ARG A 609 -10.02 16.04 0.47
C ARG A 609 -8.99 15.93 1.59
N GLY A 610 -7.80 16.49 1.38
CA GLY A 610 -6.76 16.57 2.40
C GLY A 610 -6.96 17.72 3.40
N GLY A 611 -6.25 17.66 4.53
CA GLY A 611 -6.20 18.73 5.51
C GLY A 611 -5.28 19.87 5.06
N ARG A 612 -5.61 21.12 5.41
CA ARG A 612 -4.70 22.29 5.29
C ARG A 612 -5.22 23.47 6.10
N LEU A 613 -4.34 24.42 6.44
CA LEU A 613 -4.73 25.75 6.89
C LEU A 613 -5.03 26.65 5.69
N LYS A 614 -6.10 27.45 5.75
CA LYS A 614 -6.51 28.39 4.68
C LYS A 614 -6.14 29.84 5.03
N GLU A 615 -6.17 30.76 4.06
CA GLU A 615 -5.84 32.19 4.27
C GLU A 615 -6.72 32.87 5.35
N ASP A 616 -7.97 32.41 5.51
CA ASP A 616 -8.91 32.90 6.52
C ASP A 616 -8.67 32.33 7.93
N GLY A 617 -7.57 31.61 8.15
CA GLY A 617 -7.23 30.97 9.43
C GLY A 617 -8.05 29.73 9.78
N ASN A 618 -9.07 29.38 9.00
CA ASN A 618 -9.90 28.20 9.24
C ASN A 618 -9.22 26.94 8.66
N TYR A 619 -9.21 25.85 9.43
CA TYR A 619 -8.68 24.58 8.97
C TYR A 619 -9.65 23.87 8.00
N GLN A 620 -9.16 23.44 6.84
CA GLN A 620 -9.91 22.57 5.94
C GLN A 620 -9.91 21.15 6.50
N LEU A 621 -11.08 20.64 6.88
CA LEU A 621 -11.19 19.29 7.44
C LEU A 621 -10.95 18.20 6.36
N PRO A 622 -10.10 17.20 6.60
CA PRO A 622 -9.95 16.04 5.71
C PRO A 622 -11.24 15.23 5.56
N VAL A 623 -11.36 14.57 4.40
CA VAL A 623 -12.43 13.64 4.03
C VAL A 623 -11.79 12.45 3.32
N VAL A 624 -12.12 11.24 3.75
CA VAL A 624 -11.56 9.99 3.21
C VAL A 624 -12.65 8.93 3.01
N VAL A 625 -12.40 7.95 2.14
CA VAL A 625 -13.17 6.69 2.04
C VAL A 625 -12.30 5.54 2.54
N LEU A 626 -12.87 4.67 3.37
CA LEU A 626 -12.34 3.32 3.58
C LEU A 626 -13.20 2.35 2.78
N MET A 627 -12.61 1.76 1.75
CA MET A 627 -13.26 0.79 0.88
C MET A 627 -12.80 -0.61 1.27
N LEU A 628 -13.73 -1.48 1.69
CA LEU A 628 -13.46 -2.90 2.00
C LEU A 628 -14.40 -3.81 1.21
N ASN A 629 -14.11 -5.11 1.16
CA ASN A 629 -14.92 -6.12 0.47
C ASN A 629 -15.48 -7.18 1.45
N LEU A 630 -16.15 -6.72 2.51
CA LEU A 630 -16.79 -7.55 3.52
C LEU A 630 -18.11 -8.19 3.02
N PRO A 631 -18.50 -9.35 3.56
CA PRO A 631 -19.77 -10.00 3.23
C PRO A 631 -20.99 -9.25 3.79
N HIS A 632 -22.11 -9.34 3.09
CA HIS A 632 -23.40 -8.82 3.54
C HIS A 632 -23.96 -9.59 4.74
N SER A 633 -24.72 -8.90 5.59
CA SER A 633 -25.40 -9.51 6.74
C SER A 633 -26.57 -10.40 6.29
N SER A 634 -26.79 -11.52 6.97
CA SER A 634 -27.83 -12.50 6.59
C SER A 634 -29.23 -12.05 7.06
N ARG A 635 -30.19 -12.97 7.12
CA ARG A 635 -31.47 -12.73 7.83
C ARG A 635 -31.34 -12.90 9.35
N ASN A 636 -30.38 -13.72 9.80
CA ASN A 636 -30.29 -14.23 11.18
C ASN A 636 -28.96 -13.87 11.88
N SER A 637 -28.07 -13.13 11.21
CA SER A 637 -26.76 -12.73 11.72
C SER A 637 -26.37 -11.34 11.19
N PRO A 638 -25.58 -10.55 11.94
CA PRO A 638 -24.88 -9.39 11.40
C PRO A 638 -23.82 -9.85 10.38
N THR A 639 -23.08 -8.89 9.82
CA THR A 639 -21.85 -9.17 9.07
C THR A 639 -20.79 -9.64 10.07
N LEU A 640 -20.29 -10.86 9.86
CA LEU A 640 -19.25 -11.49 10.67
C LEU A 640 -17.95 -11.50 9.88
N LEU A 641 -16.86 -11.07 10.49
CA LEU A 641 -15.54 -10.94 9.87
C LEU A 641 -14.69 -12.16 10.24
N THR A 642 -13.87 -12.63 9.30
CA THR A 642 -12.74 -13.50 9.65
C THR A 642 -11.70 -12.69 10.45
N PRO A 643 -10.79 -13.35 11.20
CA PRO A 643 -9.72 -12.62 11.89
C PRO A 643 -8.88 -11.75 10.95
N GLY A 644 -8.63 -12.21 9.72
CA GLY A 644 -7.94 -11.42 8.70
C GLY A 644 -8.75 -10.24 8.17
N MET A 645 -10.08 -10.35 8.05
CA MET A 645 -10.94 -9.19 7.71
C MET A 645 -10.98 -8.16 8.84
N MET A 646 -10.92 -8.61 10.10
CA MET A 646 -10.86 -7.74 11.27
C MET A 646 -9.52 -7.00 11.35
N GLU A 647 -8.41 -7.71 11.14
CA GLU A 647 -7.07 -7.12 11.01
C GLU A 647 -6.98 -6.11 9.86
N ASN A 648 -7.55 -6.43 8.69
CA ASN A 648 -7.53 -5.50 7.54
C ASN A 648 -8.37 -4.24 7.79
N LEU A 649 -9.50 -4.35 8.49
CA LEU A 649 -10.30 -3.20 8.95
C LEU A 649 -9.50 -2.31 9.92
N PHE A 650 -8.68 -2.89 10.80
CA PHE A 650 -7.78 -2.15 11.69
C PHE A 650 -6.64 -1.46 10.91
N HIS A 651 -5.98 -2.18 9.99
CA HIS A 651 -4.94 -1.66 9.10
C HIS A 651 -5.42 -0.41 8.33
N GLU A 652 -6.54 -0.51 7.62
CA GLU A 652 -7.11 0.59 6.84
C GLU A 652 -7.58 1.76 7.72
N MET A 653 -8.06 1.48 8.93
CA MET A 653 -8.39 2.53 9.90
C MET A 653 -7.13 3.25 10.44
N GLY A 654 -5.96 2.60 10.44
CA GLY A 654 -4.68 3.26 10.72
C GLY A 654 -4.35 4.34 9.69
N HIS A 655 -4.57 4.07 8.40
CA HIS A 655 -4.45 5.07 7.32
C HIS A 655 -5.46 6.21 7.48
N ALA A 656 -6.72 5.90 7.81
CA ALA A 656 -7.72 6.93 8.08
C ALA A 656 -7.34 7.81 9.29
N MET A 657 -6.83 7.23 10.38
CA MET A 657 -6.38 8.00 11.54
C MET A 657 -5.16 8.87 11.19
N HIS A 658 -4.23 8.39 10.37
CA HIS A 658 -3.13 9.22 9.85
C HIS A 658 -3.67 10.42 9.04
N SER A 659 -4.68 10.22 8.19
CA SER A 659 -5.35 11.29 7.44
C SER A 659 -6.15 12.27 8.30
N MET A 660 -6.69 11.85 9.45
CA MET A 660 -7.41 12.73 10.38
C MET A 660 -6.46 13.51 11.31
N LEU A 661 -5.33 12.90 11.68
CA LEU A 661 -4.35 13.45 12.62
C LEU A 661 -3.19 14.19 11.96
N GLY A 662 -2.98 14.04 10.65
CA GLY A 662 -2.06 14.84 9.84
C GLY A 662 -2.51 16.29 9.69
N ARG A 663 -2.48 17.03 10.79
CA ARG A 663 -2.95 18.42 10.97
C ARG A 663 -1.96 19.45 10.40
N THR A 664 -1.40 19.16 9.23
CA THR A 664 -0.41 19.97 8.53
C THR A 664 -0.96 21.34 8.11
N ARG A 665 -0.08 22.35 8.04
CA ARG A 665 -0.43 23.65 7.49
C ARG A 665 -0.72 23.56 5.99
N TYR A 666 0.00 22.68 5.29
CA TYR A 666 -0.05 22.51 3.84
C TYR A 666 -0.75 21.19 3.44
N GLN A 667 -1.56 21.24 2.38
CA GLN A 667 -2.20 20.07 1.75
C GLN A 667 -1.16 19.13 1.14
N HIS A 668 -0.12 19.66 0.50
CA HIS A 668 0.87 18.88 -0.25
C HIS A 668 1.48 17.73 0.57
N VAL A 669 1.57 17.91 1.89
CA VAL A 669 2.12 16.94 2.86
C VAL A 669 1.08 16.35 3.82
N THR A 670 -0.21 16.54 3.61
CA THR A 670 -1.25 16.14 4.59
C THR A 670 -1.48 14.64 4.67
N GLY A 671 -1.68 14.13 5.89
CA GLY A 671 -2.00 12.73 6.15
C GLY A 671 -1.00 11.75 5.55
N THR A 672 -1.50 10.78 4.79
CA THR A 672 -0.68 9.76 4.13
C THR A 672 0.20 10.26 2.97
N ARG A 673 0.21 11.56 2.62
CA ARG A 673 1.13 12.16 1.61
C ARG A 673 2.57 12.27 2.15
N CYS A 674 3.17 11.12 2.40
CA CYS A 674 4.50 10.94 2.99
C CYS A 674 5.30 9.85 2.24
N PRO A 675 6.61 9.68 2.50
CA PRO A 675 7.42 8.63 1.88
C PRO A 675 6.87 7.21 2.13
N THR A 676 7.01 6.36 1.10
CA THR A 676 6.33 5.04 1.03
C THR A 676 6.77 4.05 2.11
N ASP A 677 8.01 4.16 2.63
CA ASP A 677 8.53 3.35 3.73
C ASP A 677 8.21 3.90 5.14
N PHE A 678 7.35 4.93 5.20
CA PHE A 678 6.71 5.41 6.42
C PHE A 678 5.18 5.34 6.35
N ALA A 679 4.59 5.46 5.15
CA ALA A 679 3.14 5.46 4.94
C ALA A 679 2.41 4.25 5.54
N GLU A 680 3.02 3.06 5.50
CA GLU A 680 2.44 1.82 6.06
C GLU A 680 2.72 1.62 7.56
N VAL A 681 3.50 2.50 8.22
CA VAL A 681 3.79 2.35 9.66
C VAL A 681 2.53 2.50 10.52
N PRO A 682 1.65 3.50 10.29
CA PRO A 682 0.41 3.65 11.07
C PRO A 682 -0.59 2.51 10.89
N SER A 683 -0.66 1.91 9.70
CA SER A 683 -1.57 0.81 9.38
C SER A 683 -1.06 -0.51 9.95
N ILE A 684 0.22 -0.84 9.75
CA ILE A 684 0.85 -2.04 10.33
C ILE A 684 0.86 -1.95 11.86
N LEU A 685 1.02 -0.77 12.47
CA LEU A 685 0.90 -0.63 13.93
C LEU A 685 -0.51 -1.02 14.44
N MET A 686 -1.57 -0.74 13.67
CA MET A 686 -2.93 -1.20 14.02
C MET A 686 -3.10 -2.72 13.88
N GLU A 687 -2.29 -3.43 13.07
CA GLU A 687 -2.25 -4.90 13.08
C GLU A 687 -1.82 -5.42 14.46
N TYR A 688 -0.79 -4.85 15.10
CA TYR A 688 -0.38 -5.29 16.44
C TYR A 688 -1.49 -5.06 17.49
N PHE A 689 -2.17 -3.90 17.46
CA PHE A 689 -3.33 -3.66 18.31
C PHE A 689 -4.49 -4.63 18.03
N ALA A 690 -4.71 -5.04 16.78
CA ALA A 690 -5.74 -6.02 16.41
C ALA A 690 -5.44 -7.45 16.92
N ASN A 691 -4.17 -7.77 17.20
CA ASN A 691 -3.75 -9.08 17.70
C ASN A 691 -3.60 -9.13 19.24
N ASP A 692 -3.58 -8.00 19.94
CA ASP A 692 -3.40 -8.01 21.40
C ASP A 692 -4.67 -8.43 22.16
N TYR A 693 -4.56 -9.47 22.98
CA TYR A 693 -5.70 -9.99 23.77
C TYR A 693 -6.40 -8.93 24.64
N ARG A 694 -5.65 -7.98 25.22
CA ARG A 694 -6.21 -6.93 26.09
C ARG A 694 -7.05 -5.92 25.30
N VAL A 695 -6.74 -5.74 24.01
CA VAL A 695 -7.52 -4.94 23.05
C VAL A 695 -8.70 -5.75 22.53
N VAL A 696 -8.46 -6.95 22.02
CA VAL A 696 -9.50 -7.84 21.45
C VAL A 696 -10.62 -8.13 22.46
N THR A 697 -10.29 -8.42 23.73
CA THR A 697 -11.26 -8.76 24.78
C THR A 697 -12.20 -7.59 25.18
N GLN A 698 -11.87 -6.34 24.82
CA GLN A 698 -12.80 -5.22 25.03
C GLN A 698 -14.09 -5.41 24.22
N PHE A 699 -13.96 -5.88 22.97
CA PHE A 699 -15.02 -5.82 21.97
C PHE A 699 -15.45 -7.16 21.38
N ALA A 700 -14.53 -8.14 21.24
CA ALA A 700 -14.81 -9.41 20.58
C ALA A 700 -15.75 -10.28 21.43
N ARG A 701 -17.02 -10.34 21.02
CA ARG A 701 -18.13 -10.96 21.77
C ARG A 701 -19.01 -11.76 20.82
N HIS A 702 -19.31 -12.99 21.20
CA HIS A 702 -20.12 -13.92 20.40
C HIS A 702 -21.53 -13.34 20.16
N TYR A 703 -21.89 -13.07 18.90
CA TYR A 703 -23.05 -12.25 18.54
C TYR A 703 -24.41 -12.75 19.07
N GLN A 704 -24.53 -14.03 19.41
CA GLN A 704 -25.75 -14.62 19.99
C GLN A 704 -25.73 -14.75 21.53
N THR A 705 -24.55 -14.84 22.15
CA THR A 705 -24.42 -15.22 23.59
C THR A 705 -23.75 -14.15 24.45
N GLY A 706 -23.14 -13.12 23.84
CA GLY A 706 -22.44 -12.03 24.52
C GLY A 706 -21.10 -12.40 25.15
N GLN A 707 -20.72 -13.68 25.14
CA GLN A 707 -19.47 -14.19 25.71
C GLN A 707 -18.25 -13.59 25.00
N SER A 708 -17.26 -13.12 25.77
CA SER A 708 -15.98 -12.65 25.23
C SER A 708 -15.16 -13.79 24.61
N LEU A 709 -14.33 -13.46 23.63
CA LEU A 709 -13.36 -14.40 23.04
C LEU A 709 -12.30 -14.83 24.09
N PRO A 710 -12.07 -16.14 24.32
CA PRO A 710 -11.07 -16.63 25.30
C PRO A 710 -9.61 -16.28 24.95
N LYS A 711 -8.72 -16.11 25.96
CA LYS A 711 -7.27 -15.84 25.77
C LYS A 711 -6.65 -16.88 24.83
N ASN A 712 -6.87 -18.17 25.08
CA ASN A 712 -6.26 -19.25 24.29
C ASN A 712 -6.72 -19.28 22.83
N MET A 713 -7.87 -18.69 22.46
CA MET A 713 -8.23 -18.53 21.05
C MET A 713 -7.42 -17.41 20.39
N VAL A 714 -7.24 -16.27 21.08
CA VAL A 714 -6.38 -15.18 20.57
C VAL A 714 -4.91 -15.64 20.49
N SER A 715 -4.39 -16.29 21.54
CA SER A 715 -3.03 -16.84 21.55
C SER A 715 -2.77 -17.82 20.42
N ARG A 716 -3.66 -18.79 20.16
CA ARG A 716 -3.51 -19.72 19.03
C ARG A 716 -3.55 -19.01 17.67
N LEU A 717 -4.37 -17.98 17.52
CA LEU A 717 -4.37 -17.14 16.31
C LEU A 717 -3.02 -16.43 16.14
N CYS A 718 -2.46 -15.84 17.20
CA CYS A 718 -1.16 -15.15 17.17
C CYS A 718 -0.02 -16.12 16.81
N GLU A 719 0.12 -17.25 17.51
CA GLU A 719 1.23 -18.19 17.25
C GLU A 719 1.11 -18.88 15.90
N SER A 720 -0.10 -19.05 15.35
CA SER A 720 -0.28 -19.55 13.99
C SER A 720 0.33 -18.62 12.92
N LYS A 721 0.41 -17.30 13.17
CA LYS A 721 1.02 -16.34 12.25
C LYS A 721 2.55 -16.45 12.22
N LYS A 722 3.16 -17.13 13.20
CA LYS A 722 4.60 -17.41 13.26
C LYS A 722 5.00 -18.72 12.55
N VAL A 723 4.02 -19.58 12.24
CA VAL A 723 4.25 -20.82 11.47
C VAL A 723 4.66 -20.48 10.04
N CYS A 724 5.81 -21.00 9.59
CA CYS A 724 6.35 -20.77 8.26
C CYS A 724 6.71 -19.29 7.97
N ALA A 725 6.76 -18.45 9.00
CA ALA A 725 6.85 -17.00 8.86
C ALA A 725 8.26 -16.49 8.51
N ALA A 726 9.31 -17.27 8.78
CA ALA A 726 10.64 -16.93 8.27
C ALA A 726 10.71 -17.15 6.76
N ALA A 727 10.13 -18.23 6.25
CA ALA A 727 10.00 -18.46 4.81
C ALA A 727 9.11 -17.41 4.11
N ASP A 728 7.97 -17.02 4.70
CA ASP A 728 7.11 -15.95 4.17
C ASP A 728 7.83 -14.57 4.18
N MET A 729 8.66 -14.29 5.19
CA MET A 729 9.47 -13.06 5.27
C MET A 729 10.64 -13.08 4.28
N GLN A 730 11.33 -14.21 4.13
CA GLN A 730 12.40 -14.41 3.16
C GLN A 730 11.90 -14.25 1.71
N LEU A 731 10.65 -14.65 1.43
CA LEU A 731 9.99 -14.39 0.16
C LEU A 731 9.82 -12.87 -0.10
N GLN A 732 9.53 -12.07 0.92
CA GLN A 732 9.50 -10.60 0.78
C GLN A 732 10.91 -10.02 0.55
N VAL A 733 11.94 -10.57 1.19
CA VAL A 733 13.34 -10.17 0.97
C VAL A 733 13.74 -10.44 -0.49
N PHE A 734 13.43 -11.63 -1.03
CA PHE A 734 13.65 -11.96 -2.43
C PHE A 734 12.96 -10.97 -3.38
N TYR A 735 11.68 -10.65 -3.15
CA TYR A 735 10.94 -9.69 -3.96
C TYR A 735 11.51 -8.26 -3.87
N ALA A 736 11.93 -7.82 -2.69
CA ALA A 736 12.51 -6.50 -2.48
C ALA A 736 13.89 -6.36 -3.14
N THR A 737 14.74 -7.39 -3.04
CA THR A 737 16.05 -7.40 -3.71
C THR A 737 15.90 -7.46 -5.23
N LEU A 738 14.95 -8.24 -5.75
CA LEU A 738 14.68 -8.30 -7.20
C LEU A 738 14.27 -6.93 -7.76
N ASP A 739 13.40 -6.20 -7.05
CA ASP A 739 12.97 -4.84 -7.39
C ASP A 739 14.16 -3.84 -7.39
N GLN A 740 15.06 -3.93 -6.40
CA GLN A 740 16.27 -3.10 -6.38
C GLN A 740 17.25 -3.44 -7.54
N ILE A 741 17.44 -4.72 -7.86
CA ILE A 741 18.33 -5.11 -8.97
C ILE A 741 17.78 -4.61 -10.32
N TYR A 742 16.47 -4.73 -10.56
CA TYR A 742 15.84 -4.23 -11.78
C TYR A 742 15.88 -2.71 -11.94
N HIS A 743 15.90 -1.94 -10.85
CA HIS A 743 15.94 -0.48 -10.87
C HIS A 743 17.33 0.13 -10.56
N GLY A 744 18.32 -0.73 -10.32
CA GLY A 744 19.72 -0.39 -10.08
C GLY A 744 20.48 -0.06 -11.36
N LYS A 745 21.66 -0.68 -11.54
CA LYS A 745 22.60 -0.34 -12.63
C LYS A 745 22.13 -0.88 -13.98
N HIS A 746 21.94 0.02 -14.94
CA HIS A 746 21.61 -0.30 -16.34
C HIS A 746 22.75 0.01 -17.32
N PRO A 747 22.83 -0.70 -18.47
CA PRO A 747 21.96 -1.80 -18.88
C PRO A 747 22.09 -3.03 -17.98
N LEU A 748 21.01 -3.81 -17.84
CA LEU A 748 21.03 -5.04 -17.05
C LEU A 748 22.08 -6.02 -17.59
N ARG A 749 22.77 -6.72 -16.69
CA ARG A 749 23.88 -7.63 -17.03
C ARG A 749 23.47 -8.86 -17.86
N THR A 750 22.18 -9.21 -17.84
CA THR A 750 21.56 -10.36 -18.52
C THR A 750 20.04 -10.12 -18.60
N SER A 751 19.27 -11.10 -19.11
CA SER A 751 17.81 -10.98 -19.24
C SER A 751 17.11 -10.79 -17.87
N THR A 752 15.89 -10.24 -17.89
CA THR A 752 15.10 -10.12 -16.67
C THR A 752 14.80 -11.48 -16.01
N THR A 753 14.65 -12.54 -16.80
CA THR A 753 14.39 -13.91 -16.30
C THR A 753 15.63 -14.59 -15.72
N ASP A 754 16.83 -14.33 -16.28
CA ASP A 754 18.09 -14.82 -15.70
C ASP A 754 18.39 -14.13 -14.37
N ILE A 755 18.13 -12.82 -14.27
CA ILE A 755 18.18 -12.09 -12.99
C ILE A 755 17.16 -12.65 -11.99
N LEU A 756 15.93 -12.98 -12.42
CA LEU A 756 14.94 -13.63 -11.56
C LEU A 756 15.48 -14.94 -10.98
N ARG A 757 15.99 -15.83 -11.85
CA ARG A 757 16.57 -17.13 -11.44
C ARG A 757 17.67 -16.93 -10.40
N GLU A 758 18.69 -16.15 -10.72
CA GLU A 758 19.87 -16.00 -9.85
C GLU A 758 19.53 -15.29 -8.52
N THR A 759 18.58 -14.36 -8.52
CA THR A 759 18.10 -13.72 -7.29
C THR A 759 17.26 -14.70 -6.45
N GLN A 760 16.49 -15.58 -7.10
CA GLN A 760 15.73 -16.64 -6.41
C GLN A 760 16.68 -17.68 -5.79
N GLU A 761 17.71 -18.09 -6.52
CA GLU A 761 18.76 -19.02 -6.08
C GLU A 761 19.55 -18.47 -4.89
N LYS A 762 19.87 -17.17 -4.87
CA LYS A 762 20.53 -16.55 -3.71
C LYS A 762 19.60 -16.32 -2.52
N PHE A 763 18.36 -15.87 -2.73
CA PHE A 763 17.53 -15.34 -1.64
C PHE A 763 16.29 -16.17 -1.27
N TYR A 764 15.61 -16.90 -2.16
CA TYR A 764 14.34 -17.54 -1.80
C TYR A 764 14.52 -18.92 -1.13
N GLY A 765 15.55 -19.68 -1.50
CA GLY A 765 15.80 -21.02 -0.95
C GLY A 765 14.94 -22.15 -1.54
N LEU A 766 14.05 -21.85 -2.49
CA LEU A 766 13.35 -22.85 -3.32
C LEU A 766 13.80 -22.76 -4.79
N PRO A 767 13.84 -23.89 -5.52
CA PRO A 767 14.41 -23.94 -6.87
C PRO A 767 13.63 -23.11 -7.88
N TYR A 768 14.35 -22.46 -8.80
CA TYR A 768 13.75 -21.79 -9.95
C TYR A 768 13.12 -22.80 -10.90
N VAL A 769 11.94 -22.50 -11.43
CA VAL A 769 11.16 -23.40 -12.31
C VAL A 769 11.45 -23.05 -13.78
N PRO A 770 12.05 -23.96 -14.57
CA PRO A 770 12.32 -23.72 -15.98
C PRO A 770 11.07 -23.35 -16.78
N ASN A 771 11.25 -22.51 -17.80
CA ASN A 771 10.16 -21.97 -18.64
C ASN A 771 9.06 -21.24 -17.83
N THR A 772 9.45 -20.48 -16.81
CA THR A 772 8.60 -19.49 -16.15
C THR A 772 9.21 -18.08 -16.24
N ALA A 773 8.42 -17.05 -15.97
CA ALA A 773 8.83 -15.64 -15.94
C ALA A 773 7.96 -14.89 -14.92
N TRP A 774 8.15 -15.20 -13.63
CA TRP A 774 7.35 -14.65 -12.53
C TRP A 774 7.32 -13.11 -12.50
N GLN A 775 8.41 -12.46 -12.91
CA GLN A 775 8.51 -11.00 -12.93
C GLN A 775 7.44 -10.34 -13.82
N LEU A 776 6.93 -11.03 -14.84
CA LEU A 776 5.86 -10.53 -15.72
C LEU A 776 4.50 -10.41 -15.03
N ARG A 777 4.36 -10.99 -13.83
CA ARG A 777 3.17 -10.91 -12.98
C ARG A 777 3.34 -9.92 -11.82
N PHE A 778 4.54 -9.39 -11.60
CA PHE A 778 4.88 -8.55 -10.45
C PHE A 778 4.52 -7.08 -10.70
N SER A 779 3.23 -6.76 -10.63
CA SER A 779 2.67 -5.41 -10.86
C SER A 779 3.29 -4.31 -10.00
N HIS A 780 3.81 -4.65 -8.81
CA HIS A 780 4.52 -3.73 -7.92
C HIS A 780 5.73 -3.07 -8.58
N LEU A 781 6.38 -3.70 -9.57
CA LEU A 781 7.47 -3.08 -10.33
C LEU A 781 7.03 -1.75 -10.99
N VAL A 782 5.73 -1.55 -11.25
CA VAL A 782 5.22 -0.28 -11.77
C VAL A 782 5.02 0.75 -10.65
N GLY A 783 4.09 0.50 -9.72
CA GLY A 783 3.68 1.50 -8.71
C GLY A 783 4.62 1.64 -7.49
N TYR A 784 5.38 0.59 -7.18
CA TYR A 784 6.35 0.51 -6.08
C TYR A 784 7.77 0.22 -6.61
N GLY A 785 8.07 0.59 -7.86
CA GLY A 785 9.38 0.33 -8.46
C GLY A 785 10.52 0.99 -7.68
N ALA A 786 11.53 0.20 -7.32
CA ALA A 786 12.61 0.50 -6.39
C ALA A 786 12.19 0.78 -4.94
N LYS A 787 10.96 0.43 -4.56
CA LYS A 787 10.35 0.72 -3.26
C LYS A 787 9.78 -0.50 -2.56
N TYR A 788 9.84 -1.72 -3.12
CA TYR A 788 9.15 -2.88 -2.53
C TYR A 788 9.64 -3.25 -1.11
N TYR A 789 10.89 -2.91 -0.76
CA TYR A 789 11.43 -3.03 0.61
C TYR A 789 10.61 -2.26 1.67
N SER A 790 9.83 -1.25 1.27
CA SER A 790 9.04 -0.39 2.16
C SER A 790 8.11 -1.16 3.09
N TYR A 791 7.57 -2.31 2.66
CA TYR A 791 6.75 -3.18 3.49
C TYR A 791 7.53 -3.78 4.67
N LEU A 792 8.78 -4.19 4.45
CA LEU A 792 9.66 -4.73 5.49
C LEU A 792 10.16 -3.60 6.41
N MET A 793 10.58 -2.46 5.85
CA MET A 793 11.00 -1.29 6.62
C MET A 793 9.88 -0.75 7.52
N SER A 794 8.66 -0.60 6.97
CA SER A 794 7.51 -0.12 7.75
C SER A 794 7.11 -1.10 8.85
N ARG A 795 7.18 -2.41 8.59
CA ARG A 795 6.93 -3.45 9.60
C ARG A 795 8.00 -3.45 10.70
N ALA A 796 9.27 -3.22 10.35
CA ALA A 796 10.34 -3.06 11.34
C ALA A 796 10.09 -1.88 12.28
N VAL A 797 9.76 -0.70 11.72
CA VAL A 797 9.42 0.50 12.50
C VAL A 797 8.18 0.25 13.38
N ALA A 798 7.11 -0.33 12.83
CA ALA A 798 5.90 -0.63 13.59
C ALA A 798 6.16 -1.64 14.73
N SER A 799 7.00 -2.65 14.50
CA SER A 799 7.44 -3.63 15.51
C SER A 799 8.19 -2.96 16.67
N MET A 800 9.14 -2.06 16.37
CA MET A 800 9.85 -1.28 17.39
C MET A 800 8.89 -0.39 18.19
N VAL A 801 8.02 0.35 17.51
CA VAL A 801 7.02 1.22 18.14
C VAL A 801 6.06 0.42 19.02
N TRP A 802 5.63 -0.77 18.60
CA TRP A 802 4.84 -1.68 19.40
C TRP A 802 5.58 -2.13 20.66
N LYS A 803 6.76 -2.75 20.50
CA LYS A 803 7.56 -3.33 21.59
C LYS A 803 7.96 -2.28 22.64
N GLU A 804 8.43 -1.12 22.20
CA GLU A 804 8.99 -0.10 23.10
C GLU A 804 7.95 0.83 23.73
N CYS A 805 6.74 0.95 23.15
CA CYS A 805 5.73 1.91 23.64
C CYS A 805 4.38 1.31 24.03
N PHE A 806 3.99 0.13 23.53
CA PHE A 806 2.61 -0.39 23.66
C PHE A 806 2.51 -1.85 24.11
N GLN A 807 3.57 -2.67 23.99
CA GLN A 807 3.54 -4.07 24.42
C GLN A 807 3.31 -4.22 25.93
N GLN A 808 3.81 -3.31 26.76
CA GLN A 808 3.53 -3.32 28.21
C GLN A 808 2.11 -2.85 28.53
N ASP A 809 1.64 -1.77 27.89
CA ASP A 809 0.26 -1.27 27.99
C ASP A 809 -0.23 -0.71 26.64
N PRO A 810 -1.16 -1.38 25.93
CA PRO A 810 -1.70 -0.92 24.66
C PRO A 810 -2.70 0.24 24.82
N PHE A 811 -3.04 0.65 26.03
CA PHE A 811 -3.89 1.81 26.30
C PHE A 811 -3.12 3.00 26.90
N ASN A 812 -1.79 3.00 26.79
CA ASN A 812 -0.93 4.06 27.30
C ASN A 812 -1.17 5.39 26.57
N ARG A 813 -2.05 6.24 27.13
CA ARG A 813 -2.43 7.57 26.60
C ARG A 813 -1.21 8.48 26.37
N ALA A 814 -0.15 8.39 27.19
CA ALA A 814 1.05 9.21 27.04
C ALA A 814 1.90 8.78 25.84
N ALA A 815 2.03 7.48 25.60
CA ALA A 815 2.62 6.95 24.37
C ALA A 815 1.74 7.24 23.13
N GLY A 816 0.42 7.21 23.29
CA GLY A 816 -0.55 7.59 22.26
C GLY A 816 -0.45 9.07 21.83
N GLU A 817 -0.33 10.01 22.79
CA GLU A 817 -0.07 11.42 22.46
C GLU A 817 1.33 11.65 21.87
N ARG A 818 2.36 10.88 22.29
CA ARG A 818 3.68 10.93 21.63
C ARG A 818 3.58 10.44 20.18
N TYR A 819 2.89 9.34 19.93
CA TYR A 819 2.63 8.82 18.58
C TYR A 819 1.86 9.83 17.71
N ARG A 820 0.80 10.44 18.27
CA ARG A 820 0.02 11.49 17.63
C ARG A 820 0.90 12.68 17.24
N ARG A 821 1.70 13.20 18.16
CA ARG A 821 2.51 14.42 17.97
C ARG A 821 3.77 14.20 17.13
N GLU A 822 4.51 13.12 17.36
CA GLU A 822 5.85 12.94 16.77
C GLU A 822 5.84 12.29 15.39
N MET A 823 4.78 11.53 15.09
CA MET A 823 4.57 10.83 13.82
C MET A 823 3.36 11.39 13.08
N LEU A 824 2.14 11.15 13.57
CA LEU A 824 0.93 11.39 12.77
C LEU A 824 0.68 12.86 12.43
N ALA A 825 1.00 13.79 13.34
CA ALA A 825 0.74 15.22 13.18
C ALA A 825 1.40 15.85 11.95
N HIS A 826 2.50 15.26 11.47
CA HIS A 826 3.35 15.87 10.45
C HIS A 826 3.03 15.44 9.01
N GLY A 827 2.37 14.30 8.79
CA GLY A 827 2.23 13.70 7.46
C GLY A 827 3.60 13.60 6.75
N GLY A 828 3.74 14.22 5.57
CA GLY A 828 5.02 14.35 4.85
C GLY A 828 5.89 15.56 5.23
N GLY A 829 5.44 16.43 6.14
CA GLY A 829 6.04 17.74 6.44
C GLY A 829 7.29 17.70 7.32
N LYS A 830 7.67 16.52 7.82
CA LYS A 830 8.89 16.22 8.60
C LYS A 830 9.59 15.04 7.94
N GLU A 831 10.89 14.86 8.14
CA GLU A 831 11.57 13.67 7.61
C GLU A 831 11.14 12.41 8.39
N PRO A 832 10.81 11.28 7.72
CA PRO A 832 10.40 10.04 8.39
C PRO A 832 11.34 9.56 9.50
N MET A 833 12.66 9.59 9.27
CA MET A 833 13.62 9.19 10.30
C MET A 833 13.55 10.08 11.56
N LEU A 834 13.25 11.39 11.40
CA LEU A 834 13.07 12.30 12.53
C LEU A 834 11.73 12.08 13.25
N MET A 835 10.70 11.56 12.56
CA MET A 835 9.45 11.12 13.18
C MET A 835 9.65 9.84 14.01
N VAL A 836 10.35 8.85 13.45
CA VAL A 836 10.69 7.59 14.14
C VAL A 836 11.58 7.86 15.34
N GLN A 837 12.59 8.75 15.21
CA GLN A 837 13.40 9.23 16.33
C GLN A 837 12.57 9.92 17.41
N GLY A 838 11.60 10.77 17.02
CA GLY A 838 10.70 11.43 17.96
C GLY A 838 9.85 10.43 18.76
N MET A 839 9.36 9.36 18.12
CA MET A 839 8.56 8.35 18.82
C MET A 839 9.38 7.42 19.71
N LEU A 840 10.50 6.88 19.20
CA LEU A 840 11.37 5.92 19.90
C LEU A 840 12.38 6.57 20.87
N GLN A 841 12.52 7.91 20.82
CA GLN A 841 13.51 8.68 21.60
C GLN A 841 14.99 8.26 21.36
N LYS A 842 15.26 7.57 20.24
CA LYS A 842 16.60 7.12 19.80
C LYS A 842 16.66 7.08 18.27
N CYS A 843 17.85 7.13 17.67
CA CYS A 843 18.02 6.80 16.26
C CYS A 843 18.13 5.28 16.09
N PRO A 844 17.20 4.62 15.37
CA PRO A 844 17.36 3.21 15.03
C PRO A 844 18.50 3.04 14.00
N SER A 845 19.23 1.95 14.12
CA SER A 845 20.19 1.45 13.14
C SER A 845 19.55 0.42 12.19
N ILE A 846 20.28 0.01 11.17
CA ILE A 846 19.87 -1.10 10.28
C ILE A 846 19.74 -2.40 11.10
N ASP A 847 20.64 -2.63 12.05
CA ASP A 847 20.63 -3.82 12.91
C ASP A 847 19.46 -3.81 13.92
N ASP A 848 18.99 -2.64 14.36
CA ASP A 848 17.73 -2.51 15.12
C ASP A 848 16.53 -2.93 14.26
N PHE A 849 16.41 -2.43 13.02
CA PHE A 849 15.31 -2.78 12.12
C PHE A 849 15.28 -4.28 11.77
N VAL A 850 16.45 -4.87 11.52
CA VAL A 850 16.58 -6.32 11.29
C VAL A 850 16.18 -7.10 12.56
N SER A 851 16.66 -6.69 13.74
CA SER A 851 16.35 -7.36 15.00
C SER A 851 14.87 -7.27 15.37
N ALA A 852 14.21 -6.15 15.05
CA ALA A 852 12.77 -5.97 15.26
C ALA A 852 11.94 -6.99 14.45
N LEU A 853 12.27 -7.20 13.17
CA LEU A 853 11.61 -8.19 12.32
C LEU A 853 11.90 -9.63 12.76
N VAL A 854 13.17 -9.95 13.05
CA VAL A 854 13.57 -11.32 13.44
C VAL A 854 12.92 -11.73 14.77
N SER A 855 12.75 -10.79 15.72
CA SER A 855 12.11 -11.06 17.02
C SER A 855 10.58 -11.11 16.98
N ASP A 856 9.91 -10.69 15.88
CA ASP A 856 8.48 -10.98 15.70
C ASP A 856 8.21 -12.45 15.32
N LEU A 857 9.25 -13.17 14.90
CA LEU A 857 9.21 -14.60 14.60
C LEU A 857 9.46 -15.49 15.83
N ASP A 858 9.73 -14.90 17.00
CA ASP A 858 9.96 -15.65 18.25
C ASP A 858 8.63 -16.12 18.85
N LEU A 859 8.54 -17.42 19.18
CA LEU A 859 7.36 -18.00 19.81
C LEU A 859 7.16 -17.44 21.23
N ASP A 860 5.91 -17.23 21.62
CA ASP A 860 5.57 -16.85 23.00
C ASP A 860 5.56 -18.10 23.89
N PHE A 861 6.57 -18.18 24.77
CA PHE A 861 6.77 -19.30 25.68
C PHE A 861 5.63 -19.52 26.68
N GLU A 862 4.81 -18.51 27.02
CA GLU A 862 3.58 -18.76 27.81
C GLU A 862 2.60 -19.62 27.02
N THR A 863 2.48 -19.38 25.72
CA THR A 863 1.50 -20.04 24.85
C THR A 863 1.88 -21.49 24.58
N PHE A 864 3.17 -21.78 24.39
CA PHE A 864 3.66 -23.13 24.10
C PHE A 864 3.29 -24.16 25.19
N LEU A 865 3.19 -23.73 26.45
CA LEU A 865 2.73 -24.59 27.54
C LEU A 865 1.21 -24.80 27.54
N MET A 866 0.43 -23.77 27.16
CA MET A 866 -1.04 -23.83 27.17
C MET A 866 -1.66 -24.72 26.08
N ASP A 867 -0.93 -25.02 25.00
CA ASP A 867 -1.33 -26.02 23.98
C ASP A 867 -0.82 -27.44 24.32
N SER A 868 -0.28 -27.66 25.53
CA SER A 868 0.18 -28.98 26.02
C SER A 868 -0.59 -29.54 27.24
N GLU A 869 -1.66 -28.86 27.66
CA GLU A 869 -2.66 -29.31 28.66
C GLU A 869 -4.06 -29.53 28.02
#